data_AF-A0A7J8PZ16-F1
#
_entry.id   AF-A0A7J8PZ16-F1
#
_cell.length_a   1.000
_cell.length_b   1.000
_cell.length_c   1.000
_cell.angle_alpha   90.00
_cell.angle_beta   90.00
_cell.angle_gamma   90.00
#
_symmetry.space_group_name_H-M   'P 1'
#
loop_
_entity.id
_entity.type
_entity.pdbx_description
1 polymer ?
#
loop_
_entity_poly.entity_id
_entity_poly.type
_entity_poly.pdbx_seq_one_letter_code
_entity_poly.pdbx_strand_id
1 'polypeptide(L)'
;MDLESVLNYDEVKNEIMEKLVKLRDEPIHEECPLIYHLDVAAMYPNIILTNRLQPPSIVTDEVCTACDFNRPDKTCLRKLEWVWRGEIFMAKKSDYYHLKKQIESELFDGTDNQLSKSFLDLPKLEQQSRLKDRLKKYCQKVYRRVLDKPVTELREAGICMRENPFYVDTVRSFRDRRYEYKGLNKVWKGKLSEAKAGGNPMKIQEAQDMVVLYDSLQLAHKCILNSFYGYVMRKGARWYSMEMAGVVTYTGAKIIQNARLLVEKIGKPLELDTDDSDNLYNMSVSDLKKKLTISYPCVMLNVDVARNNTNDQYQTLVNPVNKIYTIHSECSIEFEVDGPYKAMIIPASKEEGILIKKRYVVFNDDGTLAELKGFEIKRRGELKLIKVFQAELFDKFLNGSTLEECYSAVAVVANRWLDLLDSQGKDIADSELLDYISESSTMSKSLADYGEQKSCAVTTARRLADFLGDAMVKDKGLHCQYIVACEPRGTPVSERAIPVAIFETDPDVGIRSIVDWLYYKQRLSSAIQKIITIPAAMQKVTNPVPRVAHPDWLHKRVREKEDKFRQRKLVDIFGSSVRNDTVKKANDAVLTTDVVGDLEDFQNKRGSKKGPVPIVRSYEMNKDQGPIEAAIQGNTMQRQTDHRGSEQNLSSILQPNVQSTENIDRNVDYQGWLELKKRKWKDNLERRKRQRLSNLRTSNHVSHNSEMLGAMENHKDASGRTGVGSYFRRHEVSLTNSYWQIMQLVPGSQNGQFLAWVVVEGIMLKVPITVPRVFYLNSKATISENFPGRRVIIDEDQFRRESKKLAALLADPEIEGIYERKIPLEFNAILQLGCVCKVDKTAKKRNAQDGWRLSELHMKTTTECAYLEQAIPFFYLYHSICEGRAIYAAYFSSSGTVFVVVVNPHHESESISPFILEKYFREACLALSIEPPARN
;
A
#
# COMPACT_ATOMS: atom_id res chain seq x y z
N MET A 1 14.28 -10.71 46.98
CA MET A 1 15.07 -9.69 47.68
C MET A 1 14.25 -9.27 48.87
N ASP A 2 14.82 -9.36 50.05
CA ASP A 2 14.11 -8.99 51.27
C ASP A 2 14.33 -7.51 51.55
N LEU A 3 13.33 -6.85 52.12
CA LEU A 3 13.35 -5.40 52.41
C LEU A 3 14.58 -5.01 53.25
N GLU A 4 15.02 -5.93 54.11
CA GLU A 4 16.20 -5.82 54.99
C GLU A 4 17.53 -5.63 54.22
N SER A 5 17.56 -5.96 52.92
CA SER A 5 18.73 -5.77 52.06
C SER A 5 18.89 -4.35 51.49
N VAL A 6 17.89 -3.47 51.69
CA VAL A 6 17.89 -2.09 51.16
C VAL A 6 18.38 -1.10 52.22
N LEU A 7 19.48 -0.40 51.95
CA LEU A 7 20.16 0.46 52.93
C LEU A 7 19.54 1.87 53.08
N ASN A 8 18.97 2.42 52.01
CA ASN A 8 18.46 3.80 51.95
C ASN A 8 16.93 3.87 51.76
N TYR A 9 16.20 2.87 52.25
CA TYR A 9 14.75 2.79 52.07
C TYR A 9 14.02 3.99 52.72
N ASP A 10 14.34 4.29 53.99
CA ASP A 10 13.68 5.36 54.73
C ASP A 10 14.01 6.75 54.18
N GLU A 11 15.23 6.95 53.66
CA GLU A 11 15.64 8.20 53.01
C GLU A 11 14.79 8.47 51.76
N VAL A 12 14.73 7.49 50.83
CA VAL A 12 13.95 7.61 49.59
C VAL A 12 12.46 7.76 49.88
N LYS A 13 11.95 7.04 50.89
CA LYS A 13 10.55 7.16 51.32
C LYS A 13 10.24 8.56 51.84
N ASN A 14 11.10 9.12 52.67
CA ASN A 14 10.91 10.48 53.21
C ASN A 14 10.96 11.53 52.10
N GLU A 15 11.89 11.39 51.14
CA GLU A 15 11.96 12.29 49.97
C GLU A 15 10.68 12.29 49.13
N ILE A 16 10.13 11.09 48.85
CA ILE A 16 8.84 10.95 48.14
C ILE A 16 7.71 11.59 48.96
N MET A 17 7.66 11.32 50.26
CA MET A 17 6.62 11.87 51.14
C MET A 17 6.65 13.39 51.17
N GLU A 18 7.82 14.01 51.26
CA GLU A 18 7.96 15.47 51.27
C GLU A 18 7.44 16.11 49.96
N LYS A 19 7.77 15.53 48.80
CA LYS A 19 7.27 16.00 47.50
C LYS A 19 5.73 15.89 47.42
N LEU A 20 5.17 14.75 47.80
CA LEU A 20 3.72 14.53 47.81
C LEU A 20 2.98 15.44 48.81
N VAL A 21 3.59 15.74 49.95
CA VAL A 21 3.03 16.68 50.94
C VAL A 21 2.97 18.08 50.36
N LYS A 22 4.02 18.54 49.66
CA LYS A 22 4.01 19.84 48.96
C LYS A 22 2.88 19.91 47.92
N LEU A 23 2.76 18.90 47.05
CA LEU A 23 1.70 18.84 46.04
C LEU A 23 0.29 18.79 46.65
N ARG A 24 0.12 18.14 47.81
CA ARG A 24 -1.15 18.13 48.54
C ARG A 24 -1.50 19.50 49.10
N ASP A 25 -0.52 20.19 49.69
CA ASP A 25 -0.72 21.45 50.39
C ASP A 25 -0.88 22.63 49.41
N GLU A 26 -0.24 22.58 48.24
CA GLU A 26 -0.35 23.56 47.16
C GLU A 26 -0.77 22.93 45.82
N PRO A 27 -2.02 22.47 45.64
CA PRO A 27 -2.41 21.64 44.48
C PRO A 27 -2.48 22.38 43.12
N ILE A 28 -2.18 23.67 43.05
CA ILE A 28 -2.26 24.48 41.83
C ILE A 28 -0.88 25.06 41.52
N HIS A 29 -0.23 24.51 40.51
CA HIS A 29 1.09 24.95 40.04
C HIS A 29 1.07 25.25 38.52
N GLU A 30 2.03 26.05 38.08
CA GLU A 30 2.32 26.31 36.66
C GLU A 30 3.81 26.09 36.41
N GLU A 31 4.15 24.94 35.83
CA GLU A 31 5.52 24.49 35.60
C GLU A 31 5.66 23.72 34.28
N CYS A 32 6.89 23.33 33.91
CA CYS A 32 7.14 22.55 32.71
C CYS A 32 6.79 21.07 32.96
N PRO A 33 5.94 20.46 32.10
CA PRO A 33 5.47 19.10 32.34
C PRO A 33 6.51 18.04 32.02
N LEU A 34 6.38 16.86 32.65
CA LEU A 34 7.10 15.66 32.24
C LEU A 34 6.18 14.67 31.53
N ILE A 35 6.53 14.39 30.28
CA ILE A 35 5.75 13.52 29.41
C ILE A 35 6.19 12.07 29.63
N TYR A 36 5.30 11.27 30.21
CA TYR A 36 5.51 9.83 30.42
C TYR A 36 4.52 8.98 29.63
N HIS A 37 4.97 7.81 29.21
CA HIS A 37 4.12 6.77 28.64
C HIS A 37 4.11 5.57 29.60
N LEU A 38 2.95 5.33 30.20
CA LEU A 38 2.72 4.18 31.10
C LEU A 38 1.95 3.11 30.33
N ASP A 39 2.61 2.01 29.99
CA ASP A 39 2.02 0.87 29.28
C ASP A 39 2.04 -0.39 30.15
N VAL A 40 1.12 -1.32 29.94
CA VAL A 40 1.16 -2.62 30.62
C VAL A 40 1.99 -3.58 29.79
N ALA A 41 3.11 -4.03 30.33
CA ALA A 41 4.01 -4.96 29.67
C ALA A 41 3.23 -6.24 29.29
N ALA A 42 3.12 -6.52 27.99
CA ALA A 42 2.39 -7.69 27.47
C ALA A 42 1.01 -7.90 28.11
N MET A 43 0.21 -6.83 28.17
CA MET A 43 -1.09 -6.75 28.85
C MET A 43 -1.97 -8.01 28.74
N TYR A 44 -2.47 -8.35 27.54
CA TYR A 44 -3.40 -9.47 27.37
C TYR A 44 -2.80 -10.83 27.75
N PRO A 45 -1.56 -11.16 27.33
CA PRO A 45 -0.86 -12.34 27.83
C PRO A 45 -0.80 -12.41 29.36
N ASN A 46 -0.43 -11.33 30.04
CA ASN A 46 -0.34 -11.34 31.50
C ASN A 46 -1.71 -11.43 32.18
N ILE A 47 -2.76 -10.84 31.60
CA ILE A 47 -4.15 -11.06 32.07
C ILE A 47 -4.55 -12.53 31.92
N ILE A 48 -4.20 -13.15 30.79
CA ILE A 48 -4.42 -14.58 30.51
C ILE A 48 -3.70 -15.44 31.57
N LEU A 49 -2.43 -15.14 31.83
CA LEU A 49 -1.62 -15.87 32.80
C LEU A 49 -2.15 -15.71 34.22
N THR A 50 -2.37 -14.49 34.69
CA THR A 50 -2.91 -14.18 36.03
C THR A 50 -4.24 -14.88 36.31
N ASN A 51 -5.17 -14.83 35.36
CA ASN A 51 -6.52 -15.40 35.55
C ASN A 51 -6.65 -16.83 34.99
N ARG A 52 -5.54 -17.47 34.60
CA ARG A 52 -5.48 -18.84 34.06
C ARG A 52 -6.48 -19.08 32.91
N LEU A 53 -6.61 -18.09 32.03
CA LEU A 53 -7.62 -18.07 30.99
C LEU A 53 -7.20 -18.94 29.81
N GLN A 54 -8.04 -19.90 29.47
CA GLN A 54 -7.88 -20.73 28.28
C GLN A 54 -9.24 -21.27 27.87
N PRO A 55 -9.47 -21.55 26.58
CA PRO A 55 -10.79 -21.97 26.10
C PRO A 55 -11.40 -23.17 26.83
N PRO A 56 -10.67 -24.26 27.14
CA PRO A 56 -11.25 -25.39 27.86
C PRO A 56 -11.52 -25.11 29.35
N SER A 57 -10.90 -24.08 29.94
CA SER A 57 -11.18 -23.69 31.33
C SER A 57 -12.50 -22.94 31.48
N ILE A 58 -13.08 -22.43 30.40
CA ILE A 58 -14.39 -21.79 30.45
C ILE A 58 -15.44 -22.88 30.53
N VAL A 59 -16.02 -23.08 31.72
CA VAL A 59 -16.95 -24.16 32.01
C VAL A 59 -18.37 -23.62 32.20
N THR A 60 -19.35 -24.35 31.70
CA THR A 60 -20.76 -24.11 32.03
C THR A 60 -21.10 -24.73 33.39
N ASP A 61 -22.21 -24.31 33.98
CA ASP A 61 -22.68 -24.87 35.25
C ASP A 61 -22.92 -26.38 35.15
N GLU A 62 -23.39 -26.88 34.01
CA GLU A 62 -23.58 -28.31 33.74
C GLU A 62 -22.25 -29.08 33.83
N VAL A 63 -21.20 -28.60 33.16
CA VAL A 63 -19.86 -29.22 33.17
C VAL A 63 -19.24 -29.14 34.56
N CYS A 64 -19.37 -28.00 35.23
CA CYS A 64 -18.85 -27.83 36.58
C CYS A 64 -19.57 -28.73 37.59
N THR A 65 -20.86 -28.97 37.40
CA THR A 65 -21.66 -29.83 38.29
C THR A 65 -21.27 -31.30 38.15
N ALA A 66 -20.96 -31.74 36.92
CA ALA A 66 -20.51 -33.10 36.64
C ALA A 66 -19.05 -33.39 37.05
N CYS A 67 -18.30 -32.39 37.52
CA CYS A 67 -16.90 -32.53 37.89
C CYS A 67 -16.73 -33.21 39.26
N ASP A 68 -15.82 -34.18 39.36
CA ASP A 68 -15.46 -34.89 40.61
C ASP A 68 -15.03 -33.96 41.75
N PHE A 69 -14.58 -32.75 41.40
CA PHE A 69 -14.12 -31.73 42.33
C PHE A 69 -15.22 -30.74 42.77
N ASN A 70 -16.45 -30.93 42.32
CA ASN A 70 -17.61 -30.15 42.73
C ASN A 70 -18.08 -30.56 44.14
N ARG A 71 -17.35 -30.10 45.16
CA ARG A 71 -17.64 -30.32 46.58
C ARG A 71 -18.16 -29.03 47.23
N PRO A 72 -18.87 -29.12 48.39
CA PRO A 72 -19.50 -27.96 49.04
C PRO A 72 -18.58 -26.77 49.37
N ASP A 73 -17.25 -26.93 49.36
CA ASP A 73 -16.28 -25.84 49.59
C ASP A 73 -15.32 -25.63 48.39
N LYS A 74 -15.79 -25.86 47.16
CA LYS A 74 -14.94 -25.70 45.98
C LYS A 74 -14.48 -24.23 45.84
N THR A 75 -13.17 -24.02 45.80
CA THR A 75 -12.53 -22.72 45.55
C THR A 75 -11.96 -22.61 44.14
N CYS A 76 -12.20 -23.61 43.29
CA CYS A 76 -11.58 -23.72 41.98
C CYS A 76 -12.36 -23.05 40.83
N LEU A 77 -13.56 -22.53 41.07
CA LEU A 77 -14.37 -21.87 40.05
C LEU A 77 -14.28 -20.36 40.24
N ARG A 78 -13.38 -19.71 39.49
CA ARG A 78 -13.27 -18.26 39.47
C ARG A 78 -14.32 -17.70 38.52
N LYS A 79 -15.12 -16.74 38.97
CA LYS A 79 -16.07 -16.06 38.09
C LYS A 79 -15.54 -14.70 37.67
N LEU A 80 -15.63 -14.38 36.38
CA LEU A 80 -15.21 -13.10 35.82
C LEU A 80 -16.26 -12.54 34.87
N GLU A 81 -16.41 -11.23 34.92
CA GLU A 81 -17.33 -10.49 34.08
C GLU A 81 -16.73 -10.21 32.69
N TRP A 82 -17.59 -10.13 31.69
CA TRP A 82 -17.26 -9.68 30.34
C TRP A 82 -18.46 -9.03 29.66
N VAL A 83 -18.21 -8.15 28.69
CA VAL A 83 -19.28 -7.45 27.97
C VAL A 83 -19.46 -8.08 26.59
N TRP A 84 -20.64 -8.65 26.36
CA TRP A 84 -21.07 -9.08 25.03
C TRP A 84 -21.64 -7.89 24.25
N ARG A 85 -21.27 -7.78 22.97
CA ARG A 85 -21.82 -6.77 22.06
C ARG A 85 -22.36 -7.43 20.80
N GLY A 86 -23.65 -7.24 20.54
CA GLY A 86 -24.33 -7.73 19.35
C GLY A 86 -24.87 -6.60 18.48
N GLU A 87 -24.73 -6.73 17.17
CA GLU A 87 -25.41 -5.89 16.18
C GLU A 87 -26.43 -6.75 15.44
N ILE A 88 -27.71 -6.43 15.62
CA ILE A 88 -28.84 -7.18 15.06
C ILE A 88 -29.51 -6.38 13.95
N PHE A 89 -30.17 -7.07 13.03
CA PHE A 89 -31.00 -6.42 12.03
C PHE A 89 -32.23 -5.76 12.67
N MET A 90 -32.69 -4.64 12.10
CA MET A 90 -33.91 -3.95 12.55
C MET A 90 -35.19 -4.80 12.39
N ALA A 91 -35.14 -5.79 11.50
CA ALA A 91 -36.27 -6.67 11.20
C ALA A 91 -36.63 -7.55 12.41
N LYS A 92 -37.93 -7.68 12.68
CA LYS A 92 -38.45 -8.56 13.72
C LYS A 92 -38.42 -10.02 13.27
N LYS A 93 -38.58 -10.93 14.22
CA LYS A 93 -38.69 -12.38 13.96
C LYS A 93 -39.81 -12.72 12.95
N SER A 94 -40.93 -12.00 12.99
CA SER A 94 -42.03 -12.12 12.02
C SER A 94 -41.58 -11.79 10.60
N ASP A 95 -40.85 -10.69 10.43
CA ASP A 95 -40.42 -10.19 9.13
C ASP A 95 -39.36 -11.12 8.53
N TYR A 96 -38.46 -11.62 9.39
CA TYR A 96 -37.50 -12.65 9.00
C TYR A 96 -38.20 -13.90 8.44
N TYR A 97 -39.20 -14.44 9.14
CA TYR A 97 -39.91 -15.63 8.65
C TYR A 97 -40.74 -15.36 7.39
N HIS A 98 -41.33 -14.17 7.28
CA HIS A 98 -42.03 -13.78 6.06
C HIS A 98 -41.08 -13.71 4.86
N LEU A 99 -39.94 -13.04 5.00
CA LEU A 99 -38.91 -12.94 3.96
C LEU A 99 -38.28 -14.30 3.63
N LYS A 100 -38.13 -15.16 4.64
CA LYS A 100 -37.65 -16.52 4.46
C LYS A 100 -38.62 -17.35 3.61
N LYS A 101 -39.92 -17.30 3.91
CA LYS A 101 -40.94 -17.98 3.08
C LYS A 101 -40.99 -17.42 1.66
N GLN A 102 -40.85 -16.10 1.52
CA GLN A 102 -40.81 -15.46 0.21
C GLN A 102 -39.62 -15.96 -0.61
N ILE A 103 -38.40 -15.94 -0.06
CA ILE A 103 -37.20 -16.38 -0.79
C ILE A 103 -37.20 -17.89 -1.06
N GLU A 104 -37.83 -18.69 -0.19
CA GLU A 104 -38.01 -20.14 -0.38
C GLU A 104 -38.89 -20.45 -1.59
N SER A 105 -39.82 -19.56 -1.96
CA SER A 105 -40.68 -19.72 -3.15
C SER A 105 -40.06 -19.21 -4.46
N GLU A 106 -38.89 -18.56 -4.39
CA GLU A 106 -38.21 -18.01 -5.55
C GLU A 106 -37.28 -19.05 -6.21
N LEU A 107 -37.19 -18.99 -7.54
CA LEU A 107 -36.25 -19.76 -8.33
C LEU A 107 -35.01 -18.92 -8.63
N PHE A 108 -33.84 -19.53 -8.56
CA PHE A 108 -32.56 -18.86 -8.77
C PHE A 108 -31.79 -19.47 -9.94
N ASP A 109 -31.29 -18.62 -10.81
CA ASP A 109 -30.46 -19.05 -11.94
C ASP A 109 -29.11 -19.58 -11.44
N GLY A 110 -28.74 -20.77 -11.91
CA GLY A 110 -27.44 -21.37 -11.63
C GLY A 110 -26.32 -20.69 -12.41
N THR A 111 -25.12 -20.62 -11.82
CA THR A 111 -23.92 -20.01 -12.41
C THR A 111 -23.35 -20.76 -13.63
N ASP A 112 -23.83 -21.96 -13.93
CA ASP A 112 -23.38 -22.81 -15.05
C ASP A 112 -24.58 -23.31 -15.86
N ASN A 113 -25.07 -22.56 -16.87
CA ASN A 113 -25.97 -23.00 -17.96
C ASN A 113 -27.04 -24.10 -17.64
N GLN A 114 -27.49 -24.19 -16.39
CA GLN A 114 -28.37 -25.23 -15.87
C GLN A 114 -29.63 -24.58 -15.33
N LEU A 115 -30.72 -25.32 -15.52
CA LEU A 115 -32.08 -25.07 -15.04
C LEU A 115 -32.12 -24.37 -13.67
N SER A 116 -33.01 -23.40 -13.56
CA SER A 116 -33.31 -22.65 -12.34
C SER A 116 -33.46 -23.58 -11.13
N LYS A 117 -32.67 -23.35 -10.08
CA LYS A 117 -32.69 -24.14 -8.84
C LYS A 117 -33.59 -23.49 -7.80
N SER A 118 -34.28 -24.29 -7.00
CA SER A 118 -35.01 -23.78 -5.83
C SER A 118 -34.03 -23.27 -4.77
N PHE A 119 -34.44 -22.28 -3.97
CA PHE A 119 -33.65 -21.80 -2.84
C PHE A 119 -33.17 -22.92 -1.90
N LEU A 120 -34.01 -23.94 -1.69
CA LEU A 120 -33.70 -25.06 -0.79
C LEU A 120 -32.60 -25.96 -1.33
N ASP A 121 -32.43 -26.00 -2.66
CA ASP A 121 -31.41 -26.80 -3.34
C ASP A 121 -30.04 -26.08 -3.39
N LEU A 122 -29.99 -24.80 -3.02
CA LEU A 122 -28.75 -24.05 -2.95
C LEU A 122 -27.88 -24.50 -1.75
N PRO A 123 -26.56 -24.38 -1.82
CA PRO A 123 -25.69 -24.59 -0.67
C PRO A 123 -26.08 -23.70 0.52
N LYS A 124 -26.02 -24.23 1.75
CA LYS A 124 -26.40 -23.48 2.98
C LYS A 124 -25.71 -22.11 3.12
N LEU A 125 -24.45 -21.99 2.68
CA LEU A 125 -23.72 -20.72 2.70
C LEU A 125 -24.33 -19.68 1.74
N GLU A 126 -24.75 -20.12 0.56
CA GLU A 126 -25.39 -19.25 -0.43
C GLU A 126 -26.80 -18.86 0.02
N GLN A 127 -27.58 -19.82 0.56
CA GLN A 127 -28.87 -19.55 1.17
C GLN A 127 -28.76 -18.45 2.24
N GLN A 128 -27.78 -18.56 3.14
CA GLN A 128 -27.54 -17.56 4.18
C GLN A 128 -27.14 -16.20 3.61
N SER A 129 -26.32 -16.15 2.56
CA SER A 129 -25.91 -14.90 1.93
C SER A 129 -27.11 -14.19 1.29
N ARG A 130 -27.89 -14.91 0.47
CA ARG A 130 -29.05 -14.33 -0.22
C ARG A 130 -30.13 -13.89 0.76
N LEU A 131 -30.36 -14.65 1.82
CA LEU A 131 -31.29 -14.27 2.89
C LEU A 131 -30.82 -13.01 3.63
N LYS A 132 -29.52 -12.90 3.94
CA LYS A 132 -28.94 -11.69 4.55
C LYS A 132 -29.08 -10.46 3.64
N ASP A 133 -28.84 -10.61 2.35
CA ASP A 133 -28.98 -9.51 1.39
C ASP A 133 -30.43 -9.06 1.23
N ARG A 134 -31.38 -10.01 1.21
CA ARG A 134 -32.82 -9.70 1.20
C ARG A 134 -33.23 -8.97 2.48
N LEU A 135 -32.79 -9.46 3.63
CA LEU A 135 -33.06 -8.84 4.94
C LEU A 135 -32.47 -7.42 5.00
N LYS A 136 -31.25 -7.23 4.51
CA LYS A 136 -30.60 -5.91 4.42
C LYS A 136 -31.40 -4.93 3.57
N LYS A 137 -31.83 -5.33 2.37
CA LYS A 137 -32.67 -4.51 1.48
C LYS A 137 -34.02 -4.19 2.12
N TYR A 138 -34.66 -5.16 2.76
CA TYR A 138 -35.91 -4.97 3.48
C TYR A 138 -35.74 -3.95 4.62
N CYS A 139 -34.69 -4.09 5.44
CA CYS A 139 -34.40 -3.15 6.52
C CYS A 139 -34.14 -1.73 6.00
N GLN A 140 -33.42 -1.57 4.89
CA GLN A 140 -33.23 -0.26 4.25
C GLN A 140 -34.55 0.35 3.78
N LYS A 141 -35.44 -0.45 3.20
CA LYS A 141 -36.70 0.03 2.65
C LYS A 141 -37.73 0.37 3.74
N VAL A 142 -37.90 -0.51 4.72
CA VAL A 142 -38.95 -0.40 5.74
C VAL A 142 -38.49 0.43 6.95
N TYR A 143 -37.28 0.19 7.45
CA TYR A 143 -36.77 0.83 8.66
C TYR A 143 -35.81 2.00 8.39
N ARG A 144 -35.47 2.27 7.13
CA ARG A 144 -34.48 3.30 6.69
C ARG A 144 -33.07 3.10 7.26
N ARG A 145 -32.84 1.99 7.97
CA ARG A 145 -31.59 1.59 8.62
C ARG A 145 -31.48 0.07 8.60
N VAL A 146 -30.27 -0.44 8.38
CA VAL A 146 -30.01 -1.89 8.24
C VAL A 146 -29.94 -2.59 9.59
N LEU A 147 -29.08 -2.07 10.46
CA LEU A 147 -28.79 -2.63 11.77
C LEU A 147 -29.38 -1.72 12.84
N ASP A 148 -29.82 -2.33 13.93
CA ASP A 148 -30.19 -1.60 15.14
C ASP A 148 -28.93 -1.10 15.88
N LYS A 149 -29.13 -0.24 16.87
CA LYS A 149 -28.06 0.18 17.77
C LYS A 149 -27.44 -1.07 18.43
N PRO A 150 -26.10 -1.10 18.56
CA PRO A 150 -25.44 -2.23 19.20
C PRO A 150 -25.98 -2.42 20.62
N VAL A 151 -26.39 -3.65 20.92
CA VAL A 151 -26.80 -4.05 22.28
C VAL A 151 -25.56 -4.51 23.01
N THR A 152 -25.36 -4.00 24.23
CA THR A 152 -24.26 -4.38 25.11
C THR A 152 -24.84 -5.02 26.37
N GLU A 153 -24.39 -6.24 26.69
CA GLU A 153 -24.85 -7.00 27.86
C GLU A 153 -23.65 -7.39 28.71
N LEU A 154 -23.72 -7.15 30.01
CA LEU A 154 -22.74 -7.69 30.96
C LEU A 154 -23.08 -9.17 31.22
N ARG A 155 -22.10 -10.05 31.02
CA ARG A 155 -22.20 -11.49 31.21
C ARG A 155 -21.09 -11.96 32.15
N GLU A 156 -21.28 -13.13 32.73
CA GLU A 156 -20.32 -13.76 33.61
C GLU A 156 -19.82 -15.06 32.97
N ALA A 157 -18.55 -15.38 33.18
CA ALA A 157 -17.94 -16.63 32.76
C ALA A 157 -17.33 -17.35 33.97
N GLY A 158 -17.55 -18.66 34.07
CA GLY A 158 -16.92 -19.52 35.07
C GLY A 158 -15.62 -20.10 34.54
N ILE A 159 -14.50 -19.84 35.22
CA ILE A 159 -13.16 -20.31 34.86
C ILE A 159 -12.68 -21.35 35.86
N CYS A 160 -12.49 -22.57 35.38
CA CYS A 160 -11.94 -23.67 36.17
C CYS A 160 -10.43 -23.50 36.37
N MET A 161 -10.01 -23.34 37.62
CA MET A 161 -8.60 -23.21 38.01
C MET A 161 -7.84 -24.56 38.01
N ARG A 162 -8.55 -25.69 37.85
CA ARG A 162 -7.96 -27.05 37.91
C ARG A 162 -7.79 -27.74 36.55
N GLU A 163 -8.34 -27.15 35.49
CA GLU A 163 -8.23 -27.68 34.12
C GLU A 163 -6.76 -27.82 33.69
N ASN A 164 -6.41 -28.69 32.74
CA ASN A 164 -5.05 -28.86 32.26
C ASN A 164 -4.48 -27.52 31.69
N PRO A 165 -3.38 -26.96 32.25
CA PRO A 165 -2.88 -25.63 31.90
C PRO A 165 -2.08 -25.52 30.58
N PHE A 166 -2.11 -26.53 29.69
CA PHE A 166 -1.23 -26.54 28.50
C PHE A 166 -1.25 -25.24 27.67
N TYR A 167 -2.40 -24.57 27.54
CA TYR A 167 -2.51 -23.33 26.79
C TYR A 167 -1.84 -22.17 27.53
N VAL A 168 -2.14 -22.01 28.82
CA VAL A 168 -1.55 -21.00 29.71
C VAL A 168 -0.04 -21.18 29.80
N ASP A 169 0.44 -22.42 29.94
CA ASP A 169 1.87 -22.75 30.00
C ASP A 169 2.58 -22.42 28.68
N THR A 170 1.90 -22.63 27.54
CA THR A 170 2.43 -22.21 26.23
C THR A 170 2.55 -20.69 26.14
N VAL A 171 1.55 -19.94 26.59
CA VAL A 171 1.61 -18.47 26.65
C VAL A 171 2.74 -18.01 27.57
N ARG A 172 2.91 -18.65 28.73
CA ARG A 172 3.98 -18.36 29.70
C ARG A 172 5.35 -18.57 29.06
N SER A 173 5.56 -19.72 28.44
CA SER A 173 6.82 -20.06 27.76
C SER A 173 7.19 -19.05 26.66
N PHE A 174 6.22 -18.63 25.83
CA PHE A 174 6.45 -17.62 24.80
C PHE A 174 6.74 -16.22 25.37
N ARG A 175 6.08 -15.84 26.46
CA ARG A 175 6.35 -14.58 27.17
C ARG A 175 7.75 -14.57 27.75
N ASP A 176 8.13 -15.62 28.47
CA ASP A 176 9.41 -15.68 29.17
C ASP A 176 10.57 -15.71 28.16
N ARG A 177 10.42 -16.45 27.04
CA ARG A 177 11.37 -16.41 25.92
C ARG A 177 11.48 -15.04 25.27
N ARG A 178 10.37 -14.29 25.16
CA ARG A 178 10.43 -12.90 24.69
C ARG A 178 11.23 -12.02 25.65
N TYR A 179 11.05 -12.19 26.95
CA TYR A 179 11.77 -11.42 27.97
C TYR A 179 13.27 -11.71 27.95
N GLU A 180 13.67 -12.96 27.73
CA GLU A 180 15.06 -13.32 27.48
C GLU A 180 15.66 -12.52 26.31
N TYR A 181 14.99 -12.50 25.15
CA TYR A 181 15.45 -11.71 23.99
C TYR A 181 15.39 -10.19 24.22
N LYS A 182 14.39 -9.67 24.94
CA LYS A 182 14.31 -8.25 25.33
C LYS A 182 15.51 -7.88 26.23
N GLY A 183 15.86 -8.76 27.17
CA GLY A 183 17.03 -8.61 28.04
C GLY A 183 18.34 -8.62 27.26
N LEU A 184 18.52 -9.60 26.37
CA LEU A 184 19.71 -9.69 25.51
C LEU A 184 19.86 -8.45 24.60
N ASN A 185 18.78 -7.97 24.00
CA ASN A 185 18.78 -6.73 23.21
C ASN A 185 19.29 -5.54 24.05
N LYS A 186 18.81 -5.38 25.29
CA LYS A 186 19.29 -4.32 26.20
C LYS A 186 20.79 -4.46 26.49
N VAL A 187 21.27 -5.67 26.76
CA VAL A 187 22.70 -5.94 26.98
C VAL A 187 23.54 -5.57 25.76
N TRP A 188 23.10 -5.96 24.56
CA TRP A 188 23.82 -5.69 23.32
C TRP A 188 23.78 -4.22 22.89
N LYS A 189 22.70 -3.48 23.22
CA LYS A 189 22.68 -2.02 23.07
C LYS A 189 23.74 -1.34 23.95
N GLY A 190 23.91 -1.81 25.20
CA GLY A 190 24.99 -1.34 26.08
C GLY A 190 26.38 -1.61 25.48
N LYS A 191 26.62 -2.85 25.04
CA LYS A 191 27.87 -3.23 24.35
C LYS A 191 28.13 -2.43 23.08
N LEU A 192 27.09 -2.06 22.32
CA LEU A 192 27.23 -1.23 21.13
C LEU A 192 27.69 0.18 21.49
N SER A 193 27.14 0.78 22.56
CA SER A 193 27.61 2.07 23.07
C SER A 193 29.06 2.01 23.53
N GLU A 194 29.45 0.96 24.25
CA GLU A 194 30.85 0.72 24.66
C GLU A 194 31.78 0.52 23.46
N ALA A 195 31.36 -0.25 22.45
CA ALA A 195 32.13 -0.49 21.24
C ALA A 195 32.32 0.79 20.40
N LYS A 196 31.28 1.64 20.33
CA LYS A 196 31.37 2.97 19.70
C LYS A 196 32.35 3.88 20.44
N ALA A 197 32.34 3.87 21.77
CA ALA A 197 33.31 4.62 22.58
C ALA A 197 34.75 4.09 22.41
N GLY A 198 34.90 2.77 22.25
CA GLY A 198 36.20 2.11 22.03
C GLY A 198 36.73 2.18 20.59
N GLY A 199 35.95 2.68 19.63
CA GLY A 199 36.37 2.96 18.24
C GLY A 199 36.74 1.75 17.37
N ASN A 200 36.50 0.51 17.81
CA ASN A 200 36.88 -0.68 17.05
C ASN A 200 35.79 -1.09 16.04
N PRO A 201 36.02 -0.95 14.72
CA PRO A 201 34.98 -1.13 13.70
C PRO A 201 34.40 -2.55 13.66
N MET A 202 35.22 -3.58 13.91
CA MET A 202 34.75 -4.98 13.91
C MET A 202 33.77 -5.24 15.06
N LYS A 203 34.06 -4.73 16.26
CA LYS A 203 33.19 -4.87 17.43
C LYS A 203 31.92 -4.04 17.30
N ILE A 204 31.98 -2.88 16.64
CA ILE A 204 30.81 -2.06 16.36
C ILE A 204 29.85 -2.81 15.43
N GLN A 205 30.38 -3.40 14.34
CA GLN A 205 29.56 -4.16 13.40
C GLN A 205 28.93 -5.40 14.08
N GLU A 206 29.71 -6.18 14.82
CA GLU A 206 29.20 -7.35 15.55
C GLU A 206 28.09 -6.95 16.54
N ALA A 207 28.32 -5.91 17.36
CA ALA A 207 27.33 -5.45 18.31
C ALA A 207 26.07 -4.92 17.62
N GLN A 208 26.21 -4.25 16.46
CA GLN A 208 25.10 -3.76 15.67
C GLN A 208 24.26 -4.90 15.08
N ASP A 209 24.90 -5.93 14.52
CA ASP A 209 24.23 -7.11 13.98
C ASP A 209 23.47 -7.87 15.09
N MET A 210 24.07 -8.01 16.27
CA MET A 210 23.41 -8.65 17.41
C MET A 210 22.23 -7.84 17.96
N VAL A 211 22.32 -6.50 17.98
CA VAL A 211 21.19 -5.64 18.34
C VAL A 211 20.03 -5.85 17.36
N VAL A 212 20.30 -5.87 16.05
CA VAL A 212 19.28 -6.11 15.02
C VAL A 212 18.66 -7.50 15.16
N LEU A 213 19.47 -8.53 15.42
CA LEU A 213 18.99 -9.91 15.60
C LEU A 213 18.04 -10.03 16.80
N TYR A 214 18.46 -9.58 17.99
CA TYR A 214 17.63 -9.71 19.19
C TYR A 214 16.42 -8.79 19.17
N ASP A 215 16.50 -7.63 18.51
CA ASP A 215 15.34 -6.79 18.27
C ASP A 215 14.32 -7.50 17.36
N SER A 216 14.79 -8.12 16.28
CA SER A 216 13.93 -8.90 15.38
C SER A 216 13.28 -10.09 16.11
N LEU A 217 14.04 -10.83 16.93
CA LEU A 217 13.54 -11.99 17.68
C LEU A 217 12.50 -11.59 18.74
N GLN A 218 12.75 -10.53 19.51
CA GLN A 218 11.77 -10.07 20.51
C GLN A 218 10.49 -9.54 19.85
N LEU A 219 10.60 -8.84 18.70
CA LEU A 219 9.45 -8.35 17.95
C LEU A 219 8.64 -9.50 17.34
N ALA A 220 9.31 -10.53 16.79
CA ALA A 220 8.64 -11.72 16.29
C ALA A 220 7.83 -12.42 17.40
N HIS A 221 8.43 -12.59 18.58
CA HIS A 221 7.73 -13.16 19.73
C HIS A 221 6.61 -12.24 20.24
N LYS A 222 6.78 -10.90 20.20
CA LYS A 222 5.71 -9.94 20.51
C LYS A 222 4.49 -10.14 19.61
N CYS A 223 4.70 -10.34 18.30
CA CYS A 223 3.62 -10.59 17.34
C CYS A 223 2.87 -11.90 17.64
N ILE A 224 3.60 -12.99 17.92
CA ILE A 224 3.00 -14.28 18.28
C ILE A 224 2.25 -14.17 19.61
N LEU A 225 2.86 -13.52 20.60
CA LEU A 225 2.30 -13.38 21.94
C LEU A 225 0.97 -12.61 21.91
N ASN A 226 0.91 -11.50 21.15
CA ASN A 226 -0.33 -10.76 20.91
C ASN A 226 -1.37 -11.57 20.10
N SER A 227 -0.92 -12.54 19.31
CA SER A 227 -1.79 -13.39 18.51
C SER A 227 -2.50 -14.48 19.32
N PHE A 228 -2.01 -14.89 20.50
CA PHE A 228 -2.72 -15.87 21.35
C PHE A 228 -4.12 -15.39 21.76
N TYR A 229 -4.25 -14.14 22.17
CA TYR A 229 -5.57 -13.55 22.45
C TYR A 229 -6.42 -13.46 21.17
N GLY A 230 -5.83 -13.05 20.04
CA GLY A 230 -6.57 -12.97 18.77
C GLY A 230 -7.00 -14.35 18.23
N TYR A 231 -6.23 -15.40 18.52
CA TYR A 231 -6.46 -16.76 18.06
C TYR A 231 -7.76 -17.34 18.60
N VAL A 232 -8.10 -17.10 19.86
CA VAL A 232 -9.32 -17.65 20.48
C VAL A 232 -10.62 -17.11 19.87
N MET A 233 -10.54 -16.03 19.09
CA MET A 233 -11.65 -15.46 18.31
C MET A 233 -11.53 -15.69 16.80
N ARG A 234 -10.49 -16.39 16.34
CA ARG A 234 -10.30 -16.68 14.92
C ARG A 234 -11.34 -17.72 14.44
N LYS A 235 -11.98 -17.42 13.31
CA LYS A 235 -12.91 -18.36 12.66
C LYS A 235 -12.18 -19.67 12.31
N GLY A 236 -12.73 -20.80 12.76
CA GLY A 236 -12.13 -22.13 12.55
C GLY A 236 -10.95 -22.46 13.48
N ALA A 237 -10.72 -21.68 14.54
CA ALA A 237 -9.75 -22.04 15.57
C ALA A 237 -10.18 -23.33 16.28
N ARG A 238 -9.21 -24.19 16.62
CA ARG A 238 -9.46 -25.43 17.40
C ARG A 238 -9.89 -25.10 18.82
N TRP A 239 -9.26 -24.09 19.42
CA TRP A 239 -9.61 -23.58 20.75
C TRP A 239 -10.25 -22.20 20.62
N TYR A 240 -11.52 -22.18 20.21
CA TYR A 240 -12.33 -20.98 20.09
C TYR A 240 -13.09 -20.72 21.39
N SER A 241 -13.05 -19.49 21.90
CA SER A 241 -13.92 -19.04 23.02
C SER A 241 -14.09 -17.53 22.96
N MET A 242 -15.35 -17.09 22.84
CA MET A 242 -15.71 -15.68 22.84
C MET A 242 -15.67 -15.10 24.24
N GLU A 243 -16.10 -15.89 25.23
CA GLU A 243 -16.11 -15.59 26.65
C GLU A 243 -14.70 -15.26 27.13
N MET A 244 -13.72 -16.12 26.83
CA MET A 244 -12.32 -15.89 27.18
C MET A 244 -11.81 -14.55 26.63
N ALA A 245 -12.04 -14.28 25.33
CA ALA A 245 -11.61 -13.03 24.72
C ALA A 245 -12.34 -11.82 25.33
N GLY A 246 -13.63 -11.97 25.63
CA GLY A 246 -14.43 -10.98 26.33
C GLY A 246 -13.86 -10.63 27.71
N VAL A 247 -13.56 -11.64 28.52
CA VAL A 247 -12.98 -11.48 29.87
C VAL A 247 -11.63 -10.77 29.80
N VAL A 248 -10.74 -11.18 28.89
CA VAL A 248 -9.41 -10.55 28.72
C VAL A 248 -9.55 -9.07 28.39
N THR A 249 -10.39 -8.73 27.41
CA THR A 249 -10.56 -7.34 26.97
C THR A 249 -11.26 -6.47 27.99
N TYR A 250 -12.27 -7.00 28.68
CA TYR A 250 -13.00 -6.28 29.70
C TYR A 250 -12.15 -6.03 30.94
N THR A 251 -11.42 -7.05 31.42
CA THR A 251 -10.45 -6.91 32.52
C THR A 251 -9.38 -5.89 32.16
N GLY A 252 -8.85 -5.95 30.94
CA GLY A 252 -7.87 -4.97 30.48
C GLY A 252 -8.43 -3.54 30.44
N ALA A 253 -9.65 -3.36 29.94
CA ALA A 253 -10.31 -2.06 29.96
C ALA A 253 -10.50 -1.53 31.40
N LYS A 254 -10.86 -2.38 32.36
CA LYS A 254 -11.02 -2.01 33.77
C LYS A 254 -9.70 -1.59 34.42
N ILE A 255 -8.61 -2.31 34.15
CA ILE A 255 -7.26 -1.94 34.62
C ILE A 255 -6.87 -0.54 34.14
N ILE A 256 -7.05 -0.26 32.84
CA ILE A 256 -6.70 1.05 32.27
C ILE A 256 -7.64 2.15 32.77
N GLN A 257 -8.93 1.86 32.97
CA GLN A 257 -9.87 2.82 33.55
C GLN A 257 -9.50 3.18 34.99
N ASN A 258 -9.12 2.20 35.82
CA ASN A 258 -8.67 2.44 37.18
C ASN A 258 -7.38 3.28 37.21
N ALA A 259 -6.41 2.92 36.38
CA ALA A 259 -5.17 3.68 36.23
C ALA A 259 -5.45 5.13 35.80
N ARG A 260 -6.31 5.33 34.80
CA ARG A 260 -6.75 6.66 34.37
C ARG A 260 -7.41 7.46 35.49
N LEU A 261 -8.31 6.85 36.26
CA LEU A 261 -9.01 7.53 37.36
C LEU A 261 -8.06 7.96 38.48
N LEU A 262 -7.00 7.18 38.73
CA LEU A 262 -5.97 7.57 39.69
C LEU A 262 -5.15 8.74 39.14
N VAL A 263 -4.77 8.66 37.87
CA VAL A 263 -3.94 9.65 37.19
C VAL A 263 -4.65 10.98 37.01
N GLU A 264 -5.95 11.00 36.67
CA GLU A 264 -6.77 12.21 36.54
C GLU A 264 -6.81 13.03 37.83
N LYS A 265 -6.54 12.41 38.98
CA LYS A 265 -6.49 13.10 40.28
C LYS A 265 -5.15 13.78 40.56
N ILE A 266 -4.08 13.32 39.91
CA ILE A 266 -2.70 13.80 40.16
C ILE A 266 -2.10 14.55 38.97
N GLY A 267 -2.70 14.47 37.79
CA GLY A 267 -2.19 15.10 36.57
C GLY A 267 -3.21 15.12 35.44
N LYS A 268 -2.78 15.53 34.24
CA LYS A 268 -3.64 15.62 33.05
C LYS A 268 -3.37 14.45 32.11
N PRO A 269 -4.28 13.46 31.96
CA PRO A 269 -4.10 12.44 30.95
C PRO A 269 -4.36 13.04 29.56
N LEU A 270 -3.29 13.50 28.91
CA LEU A 270 -3.23 13.69 27.46
C LEU A 270 -3.12 12.30 26.82
N GLU A 271 -2.14 11.54 27.35
CA GLU A 271 -2.03 10.07 27.40
C GLU A 271 -1.28 9.60 28.68
N LEU A 272 -0.39 10.40 29.29
CA LEU A 272 -0.24 10.60 30.76
C LEU A 272 0.80 11.69 31.08
N ASP A 273 0.54 12.55 32.07
CA ASP A 273 1.36 13.71 32.48
C ASP A 273 1.57 13.61 34.00
N THR A 274 2.82 13.59 34.46
CA THR A 274 3.14 13.61 35.91
C THR A 274 4.18 14.67 36.17
N ASP A 275 3.78 15.73 36.86
CA ASP A 275 4.64 16.85 37.23
C ASP A 275 5.41 16.51 38.50
N ASP A 276 6.71 16.21 38.34
CA ASP A 276 7.76 16.36 39.35
C ASP A 276 9.11 15.91 38.76
N SER A 277 10.13 16.77 38.84
CA SER A 277 11.43 16.65 38.14
C SER A 277 12.30 15.44 38.52
N ASP A 278 11.88 14.60 39.48
CA ASP A 278 12.63 13.46 40.00
C ASP A 278 11.68 12.31 40.39
N ASN A 279 10.98 11.75 39.41
CA ASN A 279 10.12 10.57 39.61
C ASN A 279 10.89 9.23 39.61
N LEU A 280 12.22 9.30 39.51
CA LEU A 280 13.13 8.16 39.41
C LEU A 280 14.05 8.10 40.63
N TYR A 281 13.80 7.16 41.53
CA TYR A 281 14.52 7.02 42.79
C TYR A 281 15.48 5.82 42.74
N ASN A 282 16.69 5.96 43.27
CA ASN A 282 17.67 4.87 43.30
C ASN A 282 17.80 4.29 44.71
N MET A 283 17.43 3.03 44.87
CA MET A 283 17.67 2.25 46.08
C MET A 283 19.01 1.51 45.99
N SER A 284 19.78 1.56 47.07
CA SER A 284 21.06 0.87 47.24
C SER A 284 20.86 -0.41 48.06
N VAL A 285 21.46 -1.51 47.60
CA VAL A 285 21.33 -2.84 48.19
C VAL A 285 22.68 -3.32 48.70
N SER A 286 22.71 -3.93 49.89
CA SER A 286 23.93 -4.38 50.57
C SER A 286 24.73 -5.45 49.81
N ASP A 287 24.05 -6.40 49.17
CA ASP A 287 24.68 -7.58 48.52
C ASP A 287 25.00 -7.41 47.03
N LEU A 288 24.56 -6.33 46.39
CA LEU A 288 24.79 -6.06 44.97
C LEU A 288 25.32 -4.63 44.81
N LYS A 289 26.51 -4.47 44.21
CA LYS A 289 26.98 -3.16 43.68
C LYS A 289 26.05 -2.55 42.60
N LYS A 290 24.82 -3.05 42.43
CA LYS A 290 23.82 -2.60 41.47
C LYS A 290 22.79 -1.72 42.18
N LYS A 291 22.60 -0.50 41.69
CA LYS A 291 21.52 0.39 42.10
C LYS A 291 20.20 -0.11 41.51
N LEU A 292 19.15 -0.18 42.32
CA LEU A 292 17.78 -0.46 41.89
C LEU A 292 17.10 0.86 41.56
N THR A 293 16.73 1.05 40.31
CA THR A 293 16.05 2.24 39.85
C THR A 293 14.53 2.01 39.90
N ILE A 294 13.82 2.89 40.61
CA ILE A 294 12.38 2.82 40.85
C ILE A 294 11.73 4.05 40.24
N SER A 295 10.68 3.85 39.43
CA SER A 295 9.77 4.93 39.03
C SER A 295 8.55 4.93 39.93
N TYR A 296 8.32 6.03 40.67
CA TYR A 296 7.21 6.12 41.61
C TYR A 296 5.83 6.00 40.93
N PRO A 297 5.54 6.71 39.82
CA PRO A 297 4.27 6.55 39.09
C PRO A 297 4.02 5.12 38.63
N CYS A 298 5.06 4.42 38.17
CA CYS A 298 4.98 3.03 37.74
C CYS A 298 4.67 2.08 38.91
N VAL A 299 5.39 2.22 40.03
CA VAL A 299 5.20 1.38 41.22
C VAL A 299 3.84 1.63 41.86
N MET A 300 3.39 2.89 41.92
CA MET A 300 2.07 3.25 42.42
C MET A 300 0.96 2.49 41.66
N LEU A 301 1.00 2.49 40.33
CA LEU A 301 0.05 1.74 39.51
C LEU A 301 0.18 0.23 39.68
N ASN A 302 1.41 -0.30 39.78
CA ASN A 302 1.64 -1.73 40.00
C ASN A 302 1.07 -2.22 41.34
N VAL A 303 1.16 -1.40 42.40
CA VAL A 303 0.53 -1.71 43.69
C VAL A 303 -0.99 -1.71 43.59
N ASP A 304 -1.59 -0.74 42.88
CA ASP A 304 -3.04 -0.71 42.67
C ASP A 304 -3.54 -1.93 41.87
N VAL A 305 -2.83 -2.30 40.80
CA VAL A 305 -3.11 -3.51 40.02
C VAL A 305 -2.97 -4.76 40.88
N ALA A 306 -1.89 -4.90 41.65
CA ALA A 306 -1.71 -6.05 42.53
C ALA A 306 -2.85 -6.18 43.55
N ARG A 307 -3.31 -5.08 44.14
CA ARG A 307 -4.44 -5.11 45.09
C ARG A 307 -5.76 -5.50 44.44
N ASN A 308 -6.02 -5.03 43.22
CA ASN A 308 -7.33 -5.17 42.58
C ASN A 308 -7.44 -6.38 41.61
N ASN A 309 -6.32 -6.94 41.16
CA ASN A 309 -6.29 -7.91 40.07
C ASN A 309 -5.52 -9.21 40.37
N THR A 310 -4.96 -9.38 41.57
CA THR A 310 -4.34 -10.65 41.98
C THR A 310 -5.36 -11.78 42.00
N ASN A 311 -4.94 -12.96 41.55
CA ASN A 311 -5.75 -14.17 41.59
C ASN A 311 -5.30 -15.08 42.73
N ASP A 312 -5.98 -15.01 43.87
CA ASP A 312 -5.72 -15.87 45.04
C ASP A 312 -6.31 -17.29 44.92
N GLN A 313 -7.02 -17.58 43.82
CA GLN A 313 -7.63 -18.89 43.56
C GLN A 313 -6.78 -19.74 42.61
N TYR A 314 -5.55 -19.34 42.28
CA TYR A 314 -4.74 -20.03 41.29
C TYR A 314 -4.34 -21.42 41.78
N GLN A 315 -4.76 -22.47 41.07
CA GLN A 315 -4.47 -23.86 41.46
C GLN A 315 -3.51 -24.52 40.48
N THR A 316 -2.50 -25.21 41.02
CA THR A 316 -1.52 -25.98 40.23
C THR A 316 -1.45 -27.42 40.72
N LEU A 317 -1.41 -28.35 39.78
CA LEU A 317 -1.31 -29.78 40.07
C LEU A 317 0.12 -30.12 40.51
N VAL A 318 0.31 -30.53 41.76
CA VAL A 318 1.62 -30.89 42.31
C VAL A 318 1.85 -32.40 42.27
N ASN A 319 0.81 -33.19 42.53
CA ASN A 319 0.89 -34.66 42.44
C ASN A 319 -0.11 -35.17 41.38
N PRO A 320 0.37 -35.55 40.18
CA PRO A 320 -0.48 -36.04 39.10
C PRO A 320 -1.20 -37.36 39.41
N VAL A 321 -0.58 -38.25 40.18
CA VAL A 321 -1.12 -39.58 40.51
C VAL A 321 -2.31 -39.43 41.47
N ASN A 322 -2.13 -38.66 42.53
CA ASN A 322 -3.15 -38.45 43.56
C ASN A 322 -4.09 -37.27 43.26
N LYS A 323 -3.89 -36.58 42.12
CA LYS A 323 -4.63 -35.39 41.70
C LYS A 323 -4.67 -34.28 42.77
N ILE A 324 -3.54 -34.04 43.46
CA ILE A 324 -3.42 -33.04 44.52
C ILE A 324 -3.01 -31.69 43.92
N TYR A 325 -3.78 -30.64 44.25
CA TYR A 325 -3.55 -29.28 43.80
C TYR A 325 -3.14 -28.39 44.99
N THR A 326 -2.24 -27.44 44.73
CA THR A 326 -1.91 -26.37 45.68
C THR A 326 -2.46 -25.04 45.18
N ILE A 327 -2.86 -24.19 46.11
CA ILE A 327 -3.38 -22.84 45.85
C ILE A 327 -2.27 -21.84 46.14
N HIS A 328 -2.10 -20.86 45.26
CA HIS A 328 -1.23 -19.71 45.49
C HIS A 328 -1.82 -18.45 44.84
N SER A 329 -1.32 -17.29 45.22
CA SER A 329 -1.65 -16.02 44.59
C SER A 329 -0.77 -15.79 43.37
N GLU A 330 -1.39 -15.46 42.23
CA GLU A 330 -0.69 -15.14 40.98
C GLU A 330 -1.09 -13.74 40.52
N CYS A 331 -0.11 -12.90 40.20
CA CYS A 331 -0.31 -11.65 39.46
C CYS A 331 0.95 -11.35 38.63
N SER A 332 0.79 -11.33 37.31
CA SER A 332 1.88 -11.04 36.37
C SER A 332 1.68 -9.72 35.60
N ILE A 333 0.69 -8.92 36.00
CA ILE A 333 0.30 -7.70 35.30
C ILE A 333 1.10 -6.54 35.91
N GLU A 334 1.97 -5.95 35.10
CA GLU A 334 2.84 -4.86 35.51
C GLU A 334 2.84 -3.76 34.44
N PHE A 335 2.69 -2.52 34.89
CA PHE A 335 3.05 -1.33 34.15
C PHE A 335 4.56 -1.24 33.98
N GLU A 336 4.95 -0.77 32.80
CA GLU A 336 6.27 -0.25 32.46
C GLU A 336 6.14 1.24 32.14
N VAL A 337 7.18 2.00 32.47
CA VAL A 337 7.28 3.43 32.16
C VAL A 337 8.31 3.64 31.07
N ASP A 338 7.93 4.39 30.04
CA ASP A 338 8.83 4.95 29.04
C ASP A 338 8.83 6.48 29.15
N GLY A 339 10.00 7.09 28.99
CA GLY A 339 10.21 8.53 29.16
C GLY A 339 11.25 8.85 30.26
N PRO A 340 11.41 10.13 30.64
CA PRO A 340 10.63 11.28 30.16
C PRO A 340 10.93 11.65 28.70
N TYR A 341 9.92 12.16 28.00
CA TYR A 341 10.03 12.65 26.62
C TYR A 341 10.12 14.17 26.55
N LYS A 342 10.75 14.69 25.49
CA LYS A 342 10.91 16.13 25.27
C LYS A 342 9.62 16.83 24.82
N ALA A 343 8.91 16.20 23.89
CA ALA A 343 7.74 16.79 23.26
C ALA A 343 6.76 15.71 22.78
N MET A 344 5.48 16.01 22.88
CA MET A 344 4.38 15.21 22.35
C MET A 344 3.42 16.09 21.57
N ILE A 345 3.13 15.71 20.33
CA ILE A 345 2.23 16.45 19.44
C ILE A 345 1.01 15.59 19.14
N ILE A 346 -0.18 16.12 19.46
CA ILE A 346 -1.47 15.43 19.28
C ILE A 346 -2.36 16.27 18.35
N PRO A 347 -2.89 15.69 17.25
CA PRO A 347 -3.78 16.41 16.35
C PRO A 347 -5.21 16.46 16.90
N ALA A 348 -5.94 17.49 16.49
CA ALA A 348 -7.35 17.69 16.83
C ALA A 348 -8.29 17.39 15.64
N SER A 349 -9.53 17.02 15.93
CA SER A 349 -10.55 16.80 14.90
C SER A 349 -11.07 18.11 14.32
N LYS A 350 -11.53 18.04 13.07
CA LYS A 350 -12.28 19.15 12.45
C LYS A 350 -13.70 19.27 12.98
N GLU A 351 -14.25 18.20 13.55
CA GLU A 351 -15.60 18.15 14.10
C GLU A 351 -15.57 18.41 15.61
N GLU A 352 -16.48 19.24 16.10
CA GLU A 352 -16.56 19.61 17.52
C GLU A 352 -16.85 18.39 18.40
N GLY A 353 -16.10 18.25 19.49
CA GLY A 353 -16.31 17.16 20.46
C GLY A 353 -15.84 15.77 20.00
N ILE A 354 -15.28 15.65 18.79
CA ILE A 354 -14.71 14.39 18.31
C ILE A 354 -13.20 14.39 18.54
N LEU A 355 -12.68 13.36 19.19
CA LEU A 355 -11.24 13.16 19.39
C LEU A 355 -10.66 12.29 18.28
N ILE A 356 -9.48 12.66 17.77
CA ILE A 356 -8.71 11.81 16.86
C ILE A 356 -7.91 10.81 17.70
N LYS A 357 -8.35 9.55 17.69
CA LYS A 357 -7.64 8.47 18.40
C LYS A 357 -6.45 7.95 17.58
N LYS A 358 -5.42 7.45 18.26
CA LYS A 358 -4.26 6.74 17.69
C LYS A 358 -3.43 7.58 16.72
N ARG A 359 -3.31 8.89 16.93
CA ARG A 359 -2.41 9.75 16.17
C ARG A 359 -1.65 10.65 17.12
N TYR A 360 -0.34 10.49 17.17
CA TYR A 360 0.55 11.31 17.99
C TYR A 360 2.00 11.12 17.52
N VAL A 361 2.83 12.10 17.85
CA VAL A 361 4.28 12.09 17.64
C VAL A 361 4.95 12.38 18.98
N VAL A 362 5.98 11.61 19.31
CA VAL A 362 6.77 11.75 20.54
C VAL A 362 8.24 11.86 20.18
N PHE A 363 8.94 12.78 20.82
CA PHE A 363 10.38 13.00 20.67
C PHE A 363 11.12 12.67 21.96
N ASN A 364 12.27 12.02 21.82
CA ASN A 364 13.21 11.78 22.90
C ASN A 364 13.87 13.09 23.35
N ASP A 365 14.52 13.07 24.51
CA ASP A 365 15.26 14.22 25.07
C ASP A 365 16.37 14.74 24.14
N ASP A 366 17.02 13.83 23.41
CA ASP A 366 18.04 14.15 22.39
C ASP A 366 17.46 14.79 21.11
N GLY A 367 16.14 14.95 21.02
CA GLY A 367 15.43 15.47 19.85
C GLY A 367 15.18 14.45 18.75
N THR A 368 15.57 13.18 18.93
CA THR A 368 15.27 12.12 17.97
C THR A 368 13.80 11.70 18.05
N LEU A 369 13.26 11.26 16.91
CA LEU A 369 11.88 10.75 16.84
C LEU A 369 11.76 9.42 17.60
N ALA A 370 11.07 9.44 18.75
CA ALA A 370 10.86 8.27 19.59
C ALA A 370 9.75 7.37 19.02
N GLU A 371 8.59 7.96 18.78
CA GLU A 371 7.41 7.24 18.31
C GLU A 371 6.53 8.10 17.41
N LEU A 372 6.03 7.51 16.32
CA LEU A 372 5.12 8.16 15.39
C LEU A 372 3.99 7.19 15.02
N LYS A 373 2.75 7.54 15.37
CA LYS A 373 1.57 6.69 15.16
C LYS A 373 0.51 7.35 14.32
N GLY A 374 -0.12 6.54 13.45
CA GLY A 374 -1.40 6.82 12.80
C GLY A 374 -1.42 7.94 11.75
N PHE A 375 -0.37 8.75 11.64
CA PHE A 375 -0.17 9.75 10.60
C PHE A 375 0.09 9.13 9.22
N GLU A 376 -0.22 9.90 8.18
CA GLU A 376 -0.15 9.54 6.78
C GLU A 376 1.28 9.15 6.35
N ILE A 377 2.33 9.74 6.94
CA ILE A 377 3.74 9.38 6.69
C ILE A 377 4.05 7.89 6.87
N LYS A 378 3.46 7.22 7.88
CA LYS A 378 3.68 5.77 8.16
C LYS A 378 2.73 4.85 7.38
N ARG A 379 1.68 5.38 6.74
CA ARG A 379 0.71 4.57 6.01
C ARG A 379 1.26 4.16 4.64
N ARG A 380 0.95 2.93 4.23
CA ARG A 380 1.16 2.46 2.85
C ARG A 380 0.10 3.14 1.98
N GLY A 381 0.53 3.86 0.94
CA GLY A 381 -0.36 4.71 0.16
C GLY A 381 -0.41 6.17 0.64
N GLU A 382 -1.54 6.82 0.40
CA GLU A 382 -1.85 8.24 0.68
C GLU A 382 -1.16 9.23 -0.26
N LEU A 383 -1.56 10.51 -0.14
CA LEU A 383 -1.01 11.62 -0.91
C LEU A 383 0.44 11.91 -0.48
N LYS A 384 1.40 11.76 -1.40
CA LYS A 384 2.82 11.94 -1.13
C LYS A 384 3.15 13.32 -0.56
N LEU A 385 2.55 14.38 -1.10
CA LEU A 385 2.69 15.76 -0.59
C LEU A 385 2.42 15.87 0.91
N ILE A 386 1.39 15.20 1.43
CA ILE A 386 1.09 15.23 2.88
C ILE A 386 2.14 14.48 3.68
N LYS A 387 2.70 13.40 3.13
CA LYS A 387 3.75 12.62 3.80
C LYS A 387 5.03 13.42 3.93
N VAL A 388 5.43 14.12 2.86
CA VAL A 388 6.62 14.98 2.86
C VAL A 388 6.40 16.21 3.75
N PHE A 389 5.22 16.85 3.66
CA PHE A 389 4.83 17.93 4.56
C PHE A 389 4.94 17.49 6.03
N GLN A 390 4.37 16.34 6.41
CA GLN A 390 4.46 15.83 7.78
C GLN A 390 5.89 15.52 8.22
N ALA A 391 6.69 14.92 7.34
CA ALA A 391 8.09 14.60 7.65
C ALA A 391 8.88 15.86 8.01
N GLU A 392 8.70 16.94 7.26
CA GLU A 392 9.37 18.21 7.54
C GLU A 392 8.77 18.97 8.72
N LEU A 393 7.44 18.89 8.88
CA LEU A 393 6.71 19.63 9.91
C LEU A 393 7.08 19.19 11.32
N PHE A 394 7.21 17.88 11.55
CA PHE A 394 7.36 17.34 12.92
C PHE A 394 8.64 17.80 13.60
N ASP A 395 9.76 17.83 12.88
CA ASP A 395 11.04 18.28 13.45
C ASP A 395 11.00 19.77 13.82
N LYS A 396 10.16 20.58 13.16
CA LYS A 396 10.03 22.02 13.47
C LYS A 396 9.26 22.31 14.75
N PHE A 397 8.51 21.36 15.30
CA PHE A 397 7.88 21.53 16.61
C PHE A 397 8.90 21.60 17.76
N LEU A 398 10.15 21.19 17.52
CA LEU A 398 11.23 21.27 18.51
C LEU A 398 11.90 22.65 18.56
N ASN A 399 11.52 23.58 17.67
CA ASN A 399 12.07 24.92 17.61
C ASN A 399 11.24 25.91 18.42
N GLY A 400 11.88 26.97 18.93
CA GLY A 400 11.23 28.03 19.72
C GLY A 400 11.42 27.84 21.22
N SER A 401 11.40 28.95 21.96
CA SER A 401 11.47 28.96 23.43
C SER A 401 10.09 29.10 24.08
N THR A 402 9.13 29.66 23.33
CA THR A 402 7.72 29.81 23.73
C THR A 402 6.80 29.02 22.80
N LEU A 403 5.56 28.77 23.25
CA LEU A 403 4.56 28.06 22.45
C LEU A 403 4.22 28.83 21.17
N GLU A 404 4.18 30.16 21.23
CA GLU A 404 3.95 31.06 20.10
C GLU A 404 5.08 30.98 19.07
N GLU A 405 6.34 30.98 19.52
CA GLU A 405 7.52 30.83 18.65
C GLU A 405 7.54 29.47 17.96
N CYS A 406 7.19 28.40 18.70
CA CYS A 406 7.05 27.05 18.16
C CYS A 406 6.02 27.00 17.03
N TYR A 407 4.79 27.47 17.28
CA TYR A 407 3.75 27.52 16.24
C TYR A 407 4.12 28.43 15.07
N SER A 408 4.88 29.50 15.30
CA SER A 408 5.39 30.38 14.24
C SER A 408 6.40 29.67 13.33
N ALA A 409 7.34 28.91 13.90
CA ALA A 409 8.30 28.11 13.12
C ALA A 409 7.59 27.04 12.26
N VAL A 410 6.57 26.39 12.83
CA VAL A 410 5.72 25.40 12.14
C VAL A 410 4.88 26.07 11.03
N ALA A 411 4.39 27.28 11.25
CA ALA A 411 3.62 28.04 10.27
C ALA A 411 4.43 28.46 9.05
N VAL A 412 5.73 28.74 9.18
CA VAL A 412 6.62 29.03 8.04
C VAL A 412 6.62 27.84 7.06
N VAL A 413 6.75 26.61 7.56
CA VAL A 413 6.69 25.40 6.72
C VAL A 413 5.32 25.26 6.07
N ALA A 414 4.24 25.44 6.84
CA ALA A 414 2.89 25.35 6.30
C ALA A 414 2.63 26.36 5.17
N ASN A 415 3.08 27.61 5.32
CA ASN A 415 2.96 28.64 4.30
C ASN A 415 3.77 28.30 3.04
N ARG A 416 5.00 27.81 3.18
CA ARG A 416 5.83 27.40 2.04
C ARG A 416 5.17 26.30 1.19
N TRP A 417 4.55 25.32 1.84
CA TRP A 417 3.79 24.26 1.15
C TRP A 417 2.48 24.78 0.54
N LEU A 418 1.84 25.78 1.14
CA LEU A 418 0.70 26.47 0.51
C LEU A 418 1.12 27.30 -0.70
N ASP A 419 2.30 27.92 -0.68
CA ASP A 419 2.85 28.69 -1.81
C ASP A 419 3.15 27.80 -3.02
N LEU A 420 3.64 26.58 -2.79
CA LEU A 420 3.81 25.56 -3.83
C LEU A 420 2.49 25.26 -4.55
N LEU A 421 1.39 25.10 -3.79
CA LEU A 421 0.08 24.81 -4.36
C LEU A 421 -0.57 26.04 -5.02
N ASP A 422 -0.39 27.23 -4.44
CA ASP A 422 -0.94 28.48 -4.98
C ASP A 422 -0.21 28.94 -6.25
N SER A 423 1.09 28.68 -6.34
CA SER A 423 1.89 28.86 -7.56
C SER A 423 1.70 27.76 -8.60
N GLN A 424 0.91 26.72 -8.30
CA GLN A 424 0.69 25.56 -9.16
C GLN A 424 1.99 24.83 -9.54
N GLY A 425 2.99 24.82 -8.64
CA GLY A 425 4.26 24.14 -8.84
C GLY A 425 5.05 24.62 -10.06
N LYS A 426 5.02 25.93 -10.36
CA LYS A 426 5.76 26.53 -11.49
C LYS A 426 7.28 26.33 -11.39
N ASP A 427 7.82 26.36 -10.17
CA ASP A 427 9.25 26.27 -9.91
C ASP A 427 9.76 24.83 -9.73
N ILE A 428 8.89 23.83 -9.92
CA ILE A 428 9.18 22.40 -9.73
C ILE A 428 9.10 21.68 -11.06
N ALA A 429 10.03 20.76 -11.31
CA ALA A 429 10.02 19.92 -12.51
C ALA A 429 8.79 19.00 -12.56
N ASP A 430 8.26 18.74 -13.75
CA ASP A 430 7.02 17.97 -13.94
C ASP A 430 7.07 16.55 -13.35
N SER A 431 8.24 15.89 -13.42
CA SER A 431 8.45 14.57 -12.81
C SER A 431 8.37 14.61 -11.28
N GLU A 432 8.92 15.65 -10.66
CA GLU A 432 8.90 15.81 -9.20
C GLU A 432 7.51 16.26 -8.72
N LEU A 433 6.86 17.14 -9.48
CA LEU A 433 5.50 17.57 -9.23
C LEU A 433 4.53 16.37 -9.25
N LEU A 434 4.65 15.49 -10.26
CA LEU A 434 3.85 14.25 -10.34
C LEU A 434 4.03 13.37 -9.10
N ASP A 435 5.26 13.20 -8.61
CA ASP A 435 5.49 12.40 -7.40
C ASP A 435 4.77 13.03 -6.20
N TYR A 436 4.92 14.34 -5.98
CA TYR A 436 4.26 15.03 -4.86
C TYR A 436 2.72 14.95 -4.92
N ILE A 437 2.11 15.21 -6.07
CA ILE A 437 0.64 15.23 -6.19
C ILE A 437 0.03 13.83 -6.39
N SER A 438 0.85 12.80 -6.58
CA SER A 438 0.37 11.44 -6.73
C SER A 438 -0.16 10.88 -5.40
N GLU A 439 -1.30 10.22 -5.49
CA GLU A 439 -1.87 9.41 -4.42
C GLU A 439 -1.74 7.94 -4.81
N SER A 440 -1.26 7.13 -3.89
CA SER A 440 -1.10 5.69 -4.11
C SER A 440 -2.08 4.91 -3.24
N SER A 441 -2.70 3.88 -3.82
CA SER A 441 -3.63 2.98 -3.15
C SER A 441 -3.46 1.56 -3.68
N THR A 442 -3.42 0.58 -2.78
CA THR A 442 -3.28 -0.84 -3.16
C THR A 442 -4.63 -1.53 -3.03
N MET A 443 -5.10 -2.13 -4.13
CA MET A 443 -6.37 -2.86 -4.15
C MET A 443 -6.23 -4.22 -3.44
N SER A 444 -7.09 -4.51 -2.47
CA SER A 444 -7.02 -5.76 -1.70
C SER A 444 -7.66 -6.95 -2.42
N LYS A 445 -8.53 -6.69 -3.41
CA LYS A 445 -9.21 -7.69 -4.25
C LYS A 445 -8.98 -7.39 -5.74
N SER A 446 -9.38 -8.31 -6.61
CA SER A 446 -9.35 -8.10 -8.07
C SER A 446 -10.39 -7.04 -8.47
N LEU A 447 -10.24 -6.41 -9.64
CA LEU A 447 -11.20 -5.41 -10.13
C LEU A 447 -12.61 -5.99 -10.28
N ALA A 448 -12.73 -7.27 -10.66
CA ALA A 448 -14.02 -7.95 -10.79
C ALA A 448 -14.77 -8.09 -9.46
N ASP A 449 -14.05 -8.34 -8.36
CA ASP A 449 -14.65 -8.51 -7.03
C ASP A 449 -15.19 -7.20 -6.42
N TYR A 450 -14.72 -6.04 -6.92
CA TYR A 450 -15.21 -4.73 -6.49
C TYR A 450 -16.54 -4.36 -7.18
N GLY A 451 -16.87 -4.96 -8.33
CA GLY A 451 -18.12 -4.71 -9.06
C GLY A 451 -18.37 -3.22 -9.34
N GLU A 452 -19.52 -2.72 -8.90
CA GLU A 452 -19.96 -1.32 -9.11
C GLU A 452 -19.46 -0.33 -8.04
N GLN A 453 -18.61 -0.75 -7.09
CA GLN A 453 -18.13 0.15 -6.06
C GLN A 453 -17.32 1.31 -6.65
N LYS A 454 -17.72 2.54 -6.33
CA LYS A 454 -17.04 3.76 -6.79
C LYS A 454 -15.95 4.16 -5.80
N SER A 455 -14.70 4.16 -6.25
CA SER A 455 -13.55 4.72 -5.52
C SER A 455 -12.47 5.18 -6.50
N CYS A 456 -11.57 6.08 -6.08
CA CYS A 456 -10.47 6.53 -6.93
C CYS A 456 -9.61 5.36 -7.41
N ALA A 457 -9.32 4.38 -6.53
CA ALA A 457 -8.55 3.19 -6.87
C ALA A 457 -9.25 2.31 -7.91
N VAL A 458 -10.57 2.10 -7.79
CA VAL A 458 -11.36 1.31 -8.76
C VAL A 458 -11.42 2.02 -10.12
N THR A 459 -11.64 3.34 -10.15
CA THR A 459 -11.65 4.11 -11.40
C THR A 459 -10.28 4.10 -12.06
N THR A 460 -9.20 4.25 -11.27
CA THR A 460 -7.82 4.15 -11.76
C THR A 460 -7.54 2.78 -12.35
N ALA A 461 -7.94 1.70 -11.67
CA ALA A 461 -7.79 0.34 -12.18
C ALA A 461 -8.57 0.11 -13.48
N ARG A 462 -9.82 0.61 -13.57
CA ARG A 462 -10.61 0.53 -14.80
C ARG A 462 -9.93 1.27 -15.96
N ARG A 463 -9.44 2.50 -15.72
CA ARG A 463 -8.68 3.28 -16.71
C ARG A 463 -7.37 2.60 -17.10
N LEU A 464 -6.66 1.97 -16.16
CA LEU A 464 -5.47 1.16 -16.47
C LEU A 464 -5.81 -0.09 -17.30
N ALA A 465 -6.95 -0.74 -17.05
CA ALA A 465 -7.42 -1.85 -17.87
C ALA A 465 -7.76 -1.40 -19.29
N ASP A 466 -8.42 -0.25 -19.43
CA ASP A 466 -8.75 0.33 -20.74
C ASP A 466 -7.48 0.76 -21.51
N PHE A 467 -6.51 1.33 -20.79
CA PHE A 467 -5.27 1.90 -21.36
C PHE A 467 -4.21 0.84 -21.67
N LEU A 468 -3.85 0.01 -20.67
CA LEU A 468 -2.79 -1.00 -20.78
C LEU A 468 -3.34 -2.39 -21.10
N GLY A 469 -4.63 -2.67 -20.89
CA GLY A 469 -5.29 -3.95 -21.16
C GLY A 469 -5.66 -4.74 -19.91
N ASP A 470 -6.68 -5.60 -20.04
CA ASP A 470 -7.29 -6.37 -18.94
C ASP A 470 -6.33 -7.30 -18.17
N ALA A 471 -5.16 -7.61 -18.72
CA ALA A 471 -4.19 -8.49 -18.06
C ALA A 471 -3.66 -7.90 -16.74
N MET A 472 -3.55 -6.57 -16.65
CA MET A 472 -3.01 -5.88 -15.46
C MET A 472 -3.93 -5.93 -14.24
N VAL A 473 -5.24 -6.11 -14.43
CA VAL A 473 -6.26 -5.97 -13.38
C VAL A 473 -6.88 -7.28 -12.92
N LYS A 474 -6.40 -8.41 -13.46
CA LYS A 474 -6.87 -9.76 -13.10
C LYS A 474 -6.43 -10.17 -11.69
N ASP A 475 -5.19 -9.82 -11.34
CA ASP A 475 -4.61 -10.21 -10.07
C ASP A 475 -4.99 -9.25 -8.95
N LYS A 476 -5.09 -9.78 -7.73
CA LYS A 476 -5.25 -8.99 -6.50
C LYS A 476 -3.95 -8.24 -6.20
N GLY A 477 -4.05 -7.11 -5.49
CA GLY A 477 -2.88 -6.35 -5.06
C GLY A 477 -2.40 -5.29 -6.06
N LEU A 478 -3.23 -4.92 -7.04
CA LEU A 478 -2.88 -3.87 -8.00
C LEU A 478 -2.53 -2.56 -7.27
N HIS A 479 -1.37 -2.01 -7.59
CA HIS A 479 -0.94 -0.71 -7.12
C HIS A 479 -1.49 0.38 -8.05
N CYS A 480 -2.50 1.10 -7.56
CA CYS A 480 -3.12 2.21 -8.28
C CYS A 480 -2.46 3.52 -7.83
N GLN A 481 -1.64 4.11 -8.69
CA GLN A 481 -1.12 5.46 -8.52
C GLN A 481 -1.87 6.42 -9.44
N TYR A 482 -2.44 7.48 -8.88
CA TYR A 482 -3.30 8.39 -9.62
C TYR A 482 -3.16 9.85 -9.16
N ILE A 483 -3.62 10.76 -10.02
CA ILE A 483 -3.85 12.16 -9.71
C ILE A 483 -5.34 12.49 -9.86
N VAL A 484 -5.81 13.56 -9.24
CA VAL A 484 -7.20 14.03 -9.38
C VAL A 484 -7.25 15.17 -10.39
N ALA A 485 -8.03 14.99 -11.46
CA ALA A 485 -8.19 15.99 -12.51
C ALA A 485 -9.31 16.99 -12.21
N CYS A 486 -9.17 18.24 -12.65
CA CYS A 486 -10.17 19.30 -12.47
C CYS A 486 -11.46 19.01 -13.25
N GLU A 487 -11.33 18.48 -14.46
CA GLU A 487 -12.45 18.15 -15.34
C GLU A 487 -12.82 16.65 -15.27
N PRO A 488 -14.10 16.27 -15.43
CA PRO A 488 -15.28 17.15 -15.60
C PRO A 488 -15.77 17.78 -14.28
N ARG A 489 -16.00 19.09 -14.26
CA ARG A 489 -16.51 19.82 -13.08
C ARG A 489 -17.85 19.28 -12.59
N GLY A 490 -18.05 19.31 -11.28
CA GLY A 490 -19.27 18.84 -10.62
C GLY A 490 -19.36 17.31 -10.43
N THR A 491 -18.44 16.54 -11.02
CA THR A 491 -18.39 15.08 -10.79
C THR A 491 -17.66 14.72 -9.50
N PRO A 492 -18.03 13.58 -8.85
CA PRO A 492 -17.36 13.11 -7.65
C PRO A 492 -15.85 12.88 -7.88
N VAL A 493 -15.03 13.13 -6.85
CA VAL A 493 -13.57 12.91 -6.89
C VAL A 493 -13.19 11.51 -7.38
N SER A 494 -13.98 10.49 -7.02
CA SER A 494 -13.76 9.11 -7.43
C SER A 494 -13.78 8.88 -8.94
N GLU A 495 -14.50 9.71 -9.70
CA GLU A 495 -14.61 9.59 -11.17
C GLU A 495 -13.54 10.42 -11.90
N ARG A 496 -12.86 11.32 -11.20
CA ARG A 496 -11.82 12.22 -11.74
C ARG A 496 -10.38 11.69 -11.55
N ALA A 497 -10.21 10.48 -11.04
CA ALA A 497 -8.90 9.87 -10.79
C ALA A 497 -8.21 9.40 -12.08
N ILE A 498 -7.09 10.01 -12.48
CA ILE A 498 -6.31 9.68 -13.68
C ILE A 498 -5.05 8.90 -13.29
N PRO A 499 -4.78 7.72 -13.89
CA PRO A 499 -3.53 6.98 -13.66
C PRO A 499 -2.29 7.78 -14.07
N VAL A 500 -1.25 7.77 -13.23
CA VAL A 500 0.01 8.48 -13.50
C VAL A 500 0.71 7.97 -14.77
N ALA A 501 0.57 6.67 -15.07
CA ALA A 501 1.16 6.01 -16.24
C ALA A 501 0.80 6.67 -17.59
N ILE A 502 -0.28 7.46 -17.66
CA ILE A 502 -0.67 8.19 -18.88
C ILE A 502 0.32 9.33 -19.17
N PHE A 503 0.85 9.99 -18.14
CA PHE A 503 1.78 11.11 -18.30
C PHE A 503 3.21 10.63 -18.64
N GLU A 504 3.50 9.35 -18.46
CA GLU A 504 4.78 8.74 -18.84
C GLU A 504 4.85 8.39 -20.34
N THR A 505 3.69 8.27 -21.01
CA THR A 505 3.63 7.87 -22.42
C THR A 505 3.75 9.03 -23.41
N ASP A 506 3.14 10.19 -23.11
CA ASP A 506 3.10 11.36 -24.00
C ASP A 506 3.69 12.62 -23.30
N PRO A 507 4.88 13.10 -23.74
CA PRO A 507 5.60 14.20 -23.07
C PRO A 507 5.00 15.60 -23.32
N ASP A 508 4.04 15.75 -24.22
CA ASP A 508 3.49 17.06 -24.63
C ASP A 508 2.22 17.47 -23.86
N VAL A 509 1.79 16.70 -22.85
CA VAL A 509 0.58 16.98 -22.08
C VAL A 509 0.91 17.85 -20.87
N GLY A 510 0.45 19.10 -20.87
CA GLY A 510 0.63 20.02 -19.74
C GLY A 510 -0.10 19.57 -18.47
N ILE A 511 0.61 18.93 -17.54
CA ILE A 511 0.05 18.33 -16.31
C ILE A 511 -0.68 19.37 -15.45
N ARG A 512 -0.12 20.59 -15.35
CA ARG A 512 -0.65 21.66 -14.48
C ARG A 512 -2.06 22.12 -14.85
N SER A 513 -2.48 21.98 -16.11
CA SER A 513 -3.84 22.37 -16.54
C SER A 513 -4.88 21.29 -16.22
N ILE A 514 -4.45 20.03 -16.06
CA ILE A 514 -5.33 18.88 -15.79
C ILE A 514 -5.61 18.76 -14.30
N VAL A 515 -4.62 19.06 -13.45
CA VAL A 515 -4.67 18.86 -11.99
C VAL A 515 -5.73 19.74 -11.31
N ASP A 516 -6.52 19.15 -10.40
CA ASP A 516 -7.42 19.88 -9.51
C ASP A 516 -6.67 20.47 -8.31
N TRP A 517 -6.05 21.64 -8.49
CA TRP A 517 -5.29 22.33 -7.44
C TRP A 517 -6.12 22.64 -6.18
N LEU A 518 -7.43 22.90 -6.34
CA LEU A 518 -8.31 23.20 -5.22
C LEU A 518 -8.50 21.96 -4.33
N TYR A 519 -8.64 20.78 -4.93
CA TYR A 519 -8.69 19.51 -4.18
C TYR A 519 -7.43 19.30 -3.33
N TYR A 520 -6.24 19.47 -3.91
CA TYR A 520 -4.98 19.31 -3.18
C TYR A 520 -4.79 20.37 -2.09
N LYS A 521 -5.17 21.63 -2.37
CA LYS A 521 -5.16 22.70 -1.38
C LYS A 521 -6.08 22.40 -0.21
N GLN A 522 -7.32 21.94 -0.46
CA GLN A 522 -8.24 21.53 0.60
C GLN A 522 -7.72 20.37 1.44
N ARG A 523 -7.07 19.37 0.81
CA ARG A 523 -6.44 18.24 1.51
C ARG A 523 -5.30 18.73 2.42
N LEU A 524 -4.42 19.60 1.93
CA LEU A 524 -3.34 20.19 2.74
C LEU A 524 -3.89 21.08 3.86
N SER A 525 -4.83 21.99 3.56
CA SER A 525 -5.49 22.83 4.56
C SER A 525 -6.17 21.98 5.64
N SER A 526 -6.77 20.83 5.29
CA SER A 526 -7.32 19.92 6.28
C SER A 526 -6.25 19.27 7.17
N ALA A 527 -5.05 19.01 6.67
CA ALA A 527 -3.93 18.52 7.49
C ALA A 527 -3.41 19.62 8.41
N ILE A 528 -3.21 20.85 7.90
CA ILE A 528 -2.81 22.03 8.67
C ILE A 528 -3.82 22.33 9.78
N GLN A 529 -5.14 22.26 9.50
CA GLN A 529 -6.17 22.43 10.53
C GLN A 529 -6.02 21.43 11.68
N LYS A 530 -5.88 20.14 11.35
CA LYS A 530 -5.81 19.07 12.36
C LYS A 530 -4.54 19.13 13.20
N ILE A 531 -3.40 19.50 12.60
CA ILE A 531 -2.08 19.40 13.25
C ILE A 531 -1.65 20.74 13.88
N ILE A 532 -2.04 21.87 13.29
CA ILE A 532 -1.52 23.20 13.63
C ILE A 532 -2.63 24.09 14.18
N THR A 533 -3.62 24.47 13.35
CA THR A 533 -4.48 25.62 13.71
C THR A 533 -5.51 25.29 14.79
N ILE A 534 -6.11 24.09 14.79
CA ILE A 534 -7.08 23.69 15.83
C ILE A 534 -6.36 23.47 17.17
N PRO A 535 -5.24 22.71 17.25
CA PRO A 535 -4.46 22.61 18.49
C PRO A 535 -3.98 23.96 19.03
N ALA A 536 -3.45 24.85 18.17
CA ALA A 536 -3.02 26.19 18.56
C ALA A 536 -4.15 26.98 19.26
N ALA A 537 -5.33 27.04 18.66
CA ALA A 537 -6.47 27.73 19.24
C ALA A 537 -6.97 27.09 20.56
N MET A 538 -6.89 25.75 20.69
CA MET A 538 -7.22 25.06 21.93
C MET A 538 -6.23 25.34 23.05
N GLN A 539 -4.95 25.57 22.70
CA GLN A 539 -3.88 25.99 23.62
C GLN A 539 -3.80 27.52 23.79
N LYS A 540 -4.81 28.27 23.31
CA LYS A 540 -4.93 29.74 23.42
C LYS A 540 -3.88 30.53 22.62
N VAL A 541 -3.29 29.94 21.59
CA VAL A 541 -2.43 30.62 20.62
C VAL A 541 -3.30 31.15 19.46
N THR A 542 -3.00 32.35 18.98
CA THR A 542 -3.68 32.94 17.81
C THR A 542 -3.41 32.09 16.55
N ASN A 543 -4.28 32.18 15.54
CA ASN A 543 -4.13 31.35 14.34
C ASN A 543 -2.77 31.60 13.65
N PRO A 544 -1.81 30.64 13.69
CA PRO A 544 -0.46 30.88 13.19
C PRO A 544 -0.40 30.81 11.66
N VAL A 545 -1.44 30.26 11.00
CA VAL A 545 -1.56 30.20 9.54
C VAL A 545 -2.88 30.86 9.10
N PRO A 546 -2.95 32.21 9.01
CA PRO A 546 -4.18 32.93 8.70
C PRO A 546 -4.82 32.58 7.36
N ARG A 547 -4.02 32.13 6.38
CA ARG A 547 -4.49 31.62 5.07
C ARG A 547 -5.43 30.43 5.18
N VAL A 548 -5.38 29.70 6.29
CA VAL A 548 -6.24 28.56 6.58
C VAL A 548 -7.15 28.93 7.76
N ALA A 549 -8.40 29.30 7.45
CA ALA A 549 -9.40 29.61 8.45
C ALA A 549 -9.71 28.40 9.35
N HIS A 550 -10.10 28.65 10.60
CA HIS A 550 -10.61 27.61 11.49
C HIS A 550 -11.98 27.11 11.01
N PRO A 551 -12.41 25.91 11.44
CA PRO A 551 -13.81 25.51 11.30
C PRO A 551 -14.76 26.49 12.00
N ASP A 552 -15.98 26.64 11.49
CA ASP A 552 -16.97 27.62 11.97
C ASP A 552 -17.25 27.52 13.48
N TRP A 553 -17.35 26.30 14.02
CA TRP A 553 -17.58 26.07 15.45
C TRP A 553 -16.43 26.60 16.31
N LEU A 554 -15.19 26.46 15.85
CA LEU A 554 -14.00 26.91 16.57
C LEU A 554 -13.86 28.42 16.49
N HIS A 555 -14.10 29.01 15.30
CA HIS A 555 -14.16 30.47 15.16
C HIS A 555 -15.23 31.09 16.06
N LYS A 556 -16.41 30.45 16.17
CA LYS A 556 -17.46 30.87 17.11
C LYS A 556 -16.94 30.81 18.54
N ARG A 557 -16.32 29.70 18.96
CA ARG A 557 -15.80 29.51 20.33
C ARG A 557 -14.67 30.47 20.69
N VAL A 558 -13.77 30.78 19.77
CA VAL A 558 -12.69 31.77 19.97
C VAL A 558 -13.30 33.16 20.14
N ARG A 559 -14.20 33.58 19.25
CA ARG A 559 -14.93 34.86 19.38
C ARG A 559 -15.70 34.97 20.69
N GLU A 560 -16.39 33.90 21.09
CA GLU A 560 -17.12 33.85 22.36
C GLU A 560 -16.23 33.97 23.61
N LYS A 561 -14.94 33.62 23.50
CA LYS A 561 -13.95 33.76 24.58
C LYS A 561 -13.28 35.14 24.58
N GLU A 562 -13.06 35.73 23.42
CA GLU A 562 -12.43 37.06 23.25
C GLU A 562 -13.41 38.22 23.46
N ASP A 563 -14.72 37.93 23.47
CA ASP A 563 -15.77 38.92 23.73
C ASP A 563 -15.74 39.41 25.18
N LYS A 564 -15.27 40.66 25.37
CA LYS A 564 -15.14 41.33 26.67
C LYS A 564 -16.49 41.69 27.31
N PHE A 565 -17.61 41.65 26.57
CA PHE A 565 -18.91 42.17 27.00
C PHE A 565 -19.98 41.08 27.18
N ARG A 566 -19.67 39.99 27.90
CA ARG A 566 -20.62 38.89 28.13
C ARG A 566 -21.42 39.01 29.44
N GLN A 567 -22.74 38.85 29.31
CA GLN A 567 -23.62 38.33 30.37
C GLN A 567 -23.41 36.79 30.45
N ARG A 568 -22.95 36.29 31.59
CA ARG A 568 -22.70 34.85 31.82
C ARG A 568 -24.02 34.07 31.78
N LYS A 569 -24.04 32.87 31.19
CA LYS A 569 -25.23 32.00 31.20
C LYS A 569 -25.54 31.58 32.64
N LEU A 570 -26.82 31.63 33.04
CA LEU A 570 -27.29 31.19 34.37
C LEU A 570 -26.84 29.77 34.74
N VAL A 571 -26.72 28.88 33.77
CA VAL A 571 -26.28 27.49 33.99
C VAL A 571 -24.81 27.40 34.42
N ASP A 572 -23.96 28.33 33.97
CA ASP A 572 -22.56 28.41 34.40
C ASP A 572 -22.41 29.03 35.80
N ILE A 573 -23.47 29.67 36.32
CA ILE A 573 -23.53 30.22 37.69
C ILE A 573 -23.97 29.13 38.68
N PHE A 574 -24.75 28.13 38.23
CA PHE A 574 -25.28 27.04 39.06
C PHE A 574 -24.57 25.68 38.87
N GLY A 575 -23.53 25.59 38.05
CA GLY A 575 -22.63 24.44 38.06
C GLY A 575 -21.89 24.38 39.39
N SER A 576 -22.00 23.27 40.12
CA SER A 576 -21.54 23.15 41.50
C SER A 576 -20.10 23.64 41.70
N SER A 577 -19.96 24.82 42.28
CA SER A 577 -18.71 25.30 42.86
C SER A 577 -18.40 24.42 44.06
N VAL A 578 -17.32 23.63 43.98
CA VAL A 578 -16.65 23.13 45.17
C VAL A 578 -16.09 24.37 45.86
N ARG A 579 -16.73 24.74 46.98
CA ARG A 579 -16.42 25.90 47.81
C ARG A 579 -14.94 25.90 48.22
N ASN A 580 -14.23 26.96 47.85
CA ASN A 580 -13.13 27.50 48.66
C ASN A 580 -13.42 28.99 48.88
N ASP A 581 -13.97 29.31 50.04
CA ASP A 581 -14.06 30.67 50.54
C ASP A 581 -12.72 31.05 51.18
N THR A 582 -12.11 32.15 50.74
CA THR A 582 -11.73 33.27 51.64
C THR A 582 -11.20 34.49 50.88
N VAL A 583 -12.03 35.55 50.90
CA VAL A 583 -11.70 36.97 51.19
C VAL A 583 -10.78 37.75 50.24
N LYS A 584 -11.37 38.72 49.53
CA LYS A 584 -11.22 40.17 49.85
C LYS A 584 -12.31 41.01 49.17
N LYS A 585 -13.11 41.69 50.01
CA LYS A 585 -14.04 42.79 49.67
C LYS A 585 -13.27 44.10 49.43
N ALA A 586 -13.81 44.99 48.60
CA ALA A 586 -14.09 46.39 48.98
C ALA A 586 -14.91 47.16 47.90
N ASN A 587 -15.98 47.79 48.40
CA ASN A 587 -16.71 49.02 47.96
C ASN A 587 -17.77 48.88 46.84
N ASP A 588 -19.07 48.88 47.17
CA ASP A 588 -20.00 50.03 47.45
C ASP A 588 -20.34 50.81 46.17
N ALA A 589 -21.56 51.24 45.83
CA ALA A 589 -22.96 51.13 46.27
C ALA A 589 -23.77 51.72 45.08
N VAL A 590 -25.00 51.33 44.75
CA VAL A 590 -26.26 51.98 45.15
C VAL A 590 -27.42 51.23 44.47
N LEU A 591 -28.47 51.00 45.25
CA LEU A 591 -29.75 50.35 44.96
C LEU A 591 -30.74 51.25 44.21
N THR A 592 -31.65 50.66 43.42
CA THR A 592 -33.11 50.59 43.69
C THR A 592 -33.77 49.63 42.68
N THR A 593 -34.33 48.47 43.08
CA THR A 593 -35.73 48.21 43.56
C THR A 593 -36.79 48.62 42.53
N ASP A 594 -37.63 47.72 42.00
CA ASP A 594 -38.79 47.05 42.63
C ASP A 594 -39.47 46.18 41.53
N VAL A 595 -40.31 45.13 41.71
CA VAL A 595 -40.98 44.46 42.83
C VAL A 595 -41.71 43.23 42.24
N VAL A 596 -41.59 42.09 42.94
CA VAL A 596 -42.63 41.12 43.41
C VAL A 596 -43.71 40.64 42.41
N GLY A 597 -44.09 39.37 42.34
CA GLY A 597 -43.84 38.23 43.22
C GLY A 597 -44.77 37.07 42.89
N ASP A 598 -44.94 36.23 43.91
CA ASP A 598 -44.91 34.77 43.88
C ASP A 598 -46.29 34.13 44.13
N LEU A 599 -46.32 32.80 44.07
CA LEU A 599 -47.06 31.85 44.92
C LEU A 599 -48.24 31.00 44.34
N GLU A 600 -47.97 29.69 44.33
CA GLU A 600 -48.81 28.47 44.55
C GLU A 600 -49.47 27.65 43.41
N ASP A 601 -48.84 26.49 43.16
CA ASP A 601 -49.35 25.10 43.22
C ASP A 601 -50.86 24.78 43.08
N PHE A 602 -51.22 23.89 42.13
CA PHE A 602 -51.77 22.53 42.37
C PHE A 602 -52.28 21.84 41.07
N GLN A 603 -51.66 20.70 40.74
CA GLN A 603 -52.17 19.43 40.15
C GLN A 603 -53.15 19.32 38.94
N ASN A 604 -52.65 18.59 37.92
CA ASN A 604 -53.23 17.48 37.12
C ASN A 604 -54.55 17.62 36.32
N LYS A 605 -54.45 17.48 34.97
CA LYS A 605 -55.00 16.35 34.15
C LYS A 605 -54.57 16.41 32.66
N ARG A 606 -54.69 15.25 32.01
CA ARG A 606 -54.08 14.76 30.74
C ARG A 606 -54.52 15.47 29.45
N GLY A 607 -53.64 15.49 28.43
CA GLY A 607 -54.06 15.49 27.00
C GLY A 607 -53.15 16.15 25.94
N SER A 608 -52.44 15.33 25.15
CA SER A 608 -52.16 15.43 23.70
C SER A 608 -51.62 16.72 23.00
N LYS A 609 -50.45 16.54 22.35
CA LYS A 609 -49.94 17.10 21.07
C LYS A 609 -49.68 18.62 20.94
N LYS A 610 -48.42 18.98 20.62
CA LYS A 610 -47.90 19.48 19.31
C LYS A 610 -46.58 20.23 19.52
N GLY A 611 -45.52 19.83 18.81
CA GLY A 611 -44.29 20.62 18.65
C GLY A 611 -44.30 21.42 17.33
N PRO A 612 -43.55 22.53 17.23
CA PRO A 612 -43.56 23.40 16.06
C PRO A 612 -42.70 22.87 14.90
N VAL A 613 -43.13 23.25 13.70
CA VAL A 613 -42.66 22.85 12.36
C VAL A 613 -41.57 23.83 11.86
N PRO A 614 -40.56 23.39 11.10
CA PRO A 614 -39.61 24.28 10.43
C PRO A 614 -40.15 24.79 9.08
N ILE A 615 -39.82 26.06 8.80
CA ILE A 615 -40.18 26.82 7.59
C ILE A 615 -39.33 26.34 6.40
N VAL A 616 -39.99 25.94 5.32
CA VAL A 616 -39.40 25.66 3.99
C VAL A 616 -39.93 26.72 3.03
N ARG A 617 -39.02 27.41 2.33
CA ARG A 617 -39.37 28.27 1.18
C ARG A 617 -39.21 27.45 -0.11
N SER A 618 -40.32 27.20 -0.78
CA SER A 618 -40.42 26.68 -2.15
C SER A 618 -40.56 27.83 -3.14
N TYR A 619 -39.94 27.75 -4.31
CA TYR A 619 -40.37 28.49 -5.49
C TYR A 619 -41.12 27.55 -6.44
N GLU A 620 -42.11 28.11 -7.12
CA GLU A 620 -43.22 27.45 -7.80
C GLU A 620 -42.83 26.81 -9.14
N MET A 621 -43.48 25.68 -9.46
CA MET A 621 -43.69 25.23 -10.84
C MET A 621 -45.17 25.42 -11.18
N ASN A 622 -45.45 26.21 -12.21
CA ASN A 622 -46.77 26.32 -12.82
C ASN A 622 -47.16 24.99 -13.50
N LYS A 623 -48.34 24.50 -13.13
CA LYS A 623 -49.13 23.52 -13.89
C LYS A 623 -50.09 24.30 -14.78
N ASP A 624 -50.35 23.79 -15.98
CA ASP A 624 -51.66 23.94 -16.60
C ASP A 624 -52.25 22.58 -16.97
N GLN A 625 -53.56 22.53 -16.78
CA GLN A 625 -54.45 21.37 -16.68
C GLN A 625 -54.85 20.82 -18.07
N GLY A 626 -55.07 19.51 -18.21
CA GLY A 626 -56.45 18.99 -18.28
C GLY A 626 -56.65 18.07 -19.50
N PRO A 627 -57.77 17.34 -19.62
CA PRO A 627 -57.77 15.87 -19.48
C PRO A 627 -58.48 15.09 -20.62
N ILE A 628 -58.57 13.76 -20.45
CA ILE A 628 -59.62 12.81 -20.91
C ILE A 628 -59.14 11.66 -21.84
N GLU A 629 -59.80 10.53 -21.59
CA GLU A 629 -59.60 9.13 -21.91
C GLU A 629 -59.92 8.70 -23.37
N ALA A 630 -59.49 7.47 -23.65
CA ALA A 630 -60.18 6.42 -24.41
C ALA A 630 -59.93 6.21 -25.92
N ALA A 631 -59.74 4.90 -26.20
CA ALA A 631 -60.20 4.12 -27.36
C ALA A 631 -59.36 4.05 -28.67
N ILE A 632 -58.80 2.84 -28.87
CA ILE A 632 -59.07 1.86 -29.95
C ILE A 632 -58.79 2.26 -31.43
N GLN A 633 -57.96 1.40 -32.05
CA GLN A 633 -57.85 1.01 -33.47
C GLN A 633 -57.30 1.98 -34.52
N GLY A 634 -56.46 1.40 -35.39
CA GLY A 634 -56.67 1.54 -36.83
C GLY A 634 -55.54 2.13 -37.65
N ASN A 635 -54.61 1.26 -38.06
CA ASN A 635 -54.25 1.06 -39.47
C ASN A 635 -53.74 2.23 -40.35
N THR A 636 -52.46 2.05 -40.74
CA THR A 636 -51.92 2.07 -42.13
C THR A 636 -51.63 3.36 -42.90
N MET A 637 -50.51 3.25 -43.62
CA MET A 637 -50.14 3.86 -44.93
C MET A 637 -49.61 5.30 -44.88
N GLN A 638 -48.29 5.45 -45.01
CA GLN A 638 -47.59 5.67 -46.28
C GLN A 638 -47.96 6.99 -46.97
N ARG A 639 -47.01 7.94 -47.00
CA ARG A 639 -46.40 8.37 -48.26
C ARG A 639 -45.14 9.18 -48.03
N GLN A 640 -44.07 8.65 -48.60
CA GLN A 640 -42.87 9.35 -49.02
C GLN A 640 -43.25 10.53 -49.93
N THR A 641 -42.50 11.63 -49.86
CA THR A 641 -41.81 12.17 -51.05
C THR A 641 -40.71 13.13 -50.61
N ASP A 642 -39.51 12.80 -51.07
CA ASP A 642 -38.29 13.59 -51.11
C ASP A 642 -38.48 14.92 -51.86
N HIS A 643 -37.71 15.96 -51.49
CA HIS A 643 -36.47 16.34 -52.20
C HIS A 643 -35.91 17.71 -51.80
N ARG A 644 -34.57 17.72 -51.61
CA ARG A 644 -33.54 18.69 -52.05
C ARG A 644 -33.75 20.19 -51.73
N GLY A 645 -32.80 20.93 -51.16
CA GLY A 645 -31.39 20.67 -50.84
C GLY A 645 -30.64 22.02 -50.68
N SER A 646 -29.41 21.94 -50.14
CA SER A 646 -28.34 22.97 -50.16
C SER A 646 -28.55 24.17 -49.21
N GLU A 647 -27.61 24.58 -48.33
CA GLU A 647 -26.15 24.40 -48.30
C GLU A 647 -25.55 24.75 -46.91
N GLN A 648 -24.44 24.08 -46.58
CA GLN A 648 -23.27 24.50 -45.77
C GLN A 648 -23.41 24.90 -44.28
N ASN A 649 -22.85 24.05 -43.39
CA ASN A 649 -21.70 24.46 -42.57
C ASN A 649 -20.98 23.30 -41.85
N LEU A 650 -19.69 23.52 -41.72
CA LEU A 650 -18.59 22.67 -41.24
C LEU A 650 -18.65 22.42 -39.72
N SER A 651 -18.53 21.16 -39.24
CA SER A 651 -17.68 20.74 -38.10
C SER A 651 -18.06 19.38 -37.49
N SER A 652 -17.03 18.70 -36.96
CA SER A 652 -17.02 17.55 -36.02
C SER A 652 -16.98 16.13 -36.60
N ILE A 653 -15.75 15.62 -36.68
CA ILE A 653 -15.38 14.22 -36.91
C ILE A 653 -14.68 13.71 -35.64
N LEU A 654 -15.10 12.52 -35.20
CA LEU A 654 -14.49 11.55 -34.24
C LEU A 654 -14.97 11.54 -32.77
N GLN A 655 -16.10 10.86 -32.57
CA GLN A 655 -16.26 9.88 -31.49
C GLN A 655 -16.44 8.49 -32.13
N PRO A 656 -15.72 7.42 -31.72
CA PRO A 656 -16.13 6.07 -32.06
C PRO A 656 -17.23 5.63 -31.08
N ASN A 657 -18.45 5.49 -31.61
CA ASN A 657 -19.62 4.97 -30.91
C ASN A 657 -19.35 3.58 -30.31
N VAL A 658 -19.68 3.44 -29.03
CA VAL A 658 -19.85 2.16 -28.33
C VAL A 658 -21.09 1.47 -28.89
N GLN A 659 -20.90 0.56 -29.84
CA GLN A 659 -21.95 -0.36 -30.28
C GLN A 659 -21.99 -1.58 -29.37
N SER A 660 -23.20 -1.88 -28.89
CA SER A 660 -23.59 -3.06 -28.13
C SER A 660 -23.01 -4.36 -28.71
N THR A 661 -22.33 -5.13 -27.86
CA THR A 661 -21.78 -6.44 -28.22
C THR A 661 -22.89 -7.49 -28.35
N GLU A 662 -23.35 -7.74 -29.57
CA GLU A 662 -24.00 -9.01 -29.88
C GLU A 662 -22.92 -10.11 -29.89
N ASN A 663 -23.05 -11.08 -28.98
CA ASN A 663 -22.23 -12.28 -28.97
C ASN A 663 -22.66 -13.15 -30.16
N ILE A 664 -22.03 -12.95 -31.32
CA ILE A 664 -22.23 -13.80 -32.49
C ILE A 664 -21.79 -15.22 -32.12
N ASP A 665 -22.73 -16.14 -32.08
CA ASP A 665 -22.46 -17.54 -31.80
C ASP A 665 -21.62 -18.14 -32.93
N ARG A 666 -20.48 -18.73 -32.57
CA ARG A 666 -19.52 -19.35 -33.48
C ARG A 666 -20.17 -20.40 -34.38
N ASN A 667 -21.22 -21.06 -33.86
CA ASN A 667 -21.91 -22.14 -34.55
C ASN A 667 -22.99 -21.64 -35.54
N VAL A 668 -23.34 -20.35 -35.48
CA VAL A 668 -24.40 -19.74 -36.31
C VAL A 668 -23.80 -18.85 -37.40
N ASP A 669 -22.78 -18.06 -37.08
CA ASP A 669 -22.02 -17.27 -38.06
C ASP A 669 -20.52 -17.24 -37.72
N TYR A 670 -19.79 -18.21 -38.26
CA TYR A 670 -18.35 -18.31 -38.07
C TYR A 670 -17.60 -17.14 -38.68
N GLN A 671 -18.09 -16.56 -39.79
CA GLN A 671 -17.40 -15.49 -40.49
C GLN A 671 -17.50 -14.18 -39.73
N GLY A 672 -18.70 -13.82 -39.26
CA GLY A 672 -18.91 -12.67 -38.37
C GLY A 672 -18.18 -12.81 -37.04
N TRP A 673 -18.15 -14.02 -36.46
CA TRP A 673 -17.33 -14.32 -35.27
C TRP A 673 -15.83 -14.14 -35.55
N LEU A 674 -15.33 -14.63 -36.68
CA LEU A 674 -13.91 -14.56 -37.05
C LEU A 674 -13.46 -13.11 -37.30
N GLU A 675 -14.28 -12.30 -37.95
CA GLU A 675 -14.00 -10.88 -38.16
C GLU A 675 -13.94 -10.10 -36.84
N LEU A 676 -14.90 -10.35 -35.94
CA LEU A 676 -14.90 -9.77 -34.60
C LEU A 676 -13.69 -10.22 -33.78
N LYS A 677 -13.29 -11.50 -33.88
CA LYS A 677 -12.09 -12.02 -33.22
C LYS A 677 -10.80 -11.45 -33.83
N LYS A 678 -10.68 -11.35 -35.14
CA LYS A 678 -9.53 -10.74 -35.81
C LYS A 678 -9.35 -9.28 -35.40
N ARG A 679 -10.44 -8.52 -35.30
CA ARG A 679 -10.43 -7.14 -34.77
C ARG A 679 -9.92 -7.11 -33.32
N LYS A 680 -10.51 -7.94 -32.44
CA LYS A 680 -10.07 -8.06 -31.04
C LYS A 680 -8.61 -8.53 -30.90
N TRP A 681 -8.14 -9.43 -31.77
CA TRP A 681 -6.75 -9.88 -31.77
C TRP A 681 -5.79 -8.80 -32.25
N LYS A 682 -6.19 -8.00 -33.26
CA LYS A 682 -5.42 -6.84 -33.71
C LYS A 682 -5.30 -5.81 -32.59
N ASP A 683 -6.41 -5.46 -31.93
CA ASP A 683 -6.42 -4.52 -30.81
C ASP A 683 -5.57 -5.04 -29.63
N ASN A 684 -5.68 -6.33 -29.31
CA ASN A 684 -4.84 -6.96 -28.28
C ASN A 684 -3.35 -6.96 -28.65
N LEU A 685 -3.01 -7.13 -29.93
CA LEU A 685 -1.63 -7.11 -30.41
C LEU A 685 -1.06 -5.69 -30.33
N GLU A 686 -1.83 -4.67 -30.72
CA GLU A 686 -1.46 -3.27 -30.56
C GLU A 686 -1.30 -2.88 -29.08
N ARG A 687 -2.21 -3.34 -28.20
CA ARG A 687 -2.09 -3.16 -26.73
C ARG A 687 -0.82 -3.83 -26.18
N ARG A 688 -0.52 -5.07 -26.57
CA ARG A 688 0.74 -5.74 -26.18
C ARG A 688 1.98 -5.00 -26.68
N LYS A 689 1.92 -4.40 -27.87
CA LYS A 689 3.01 -3.56 -28.40
C LYS A 689 3.22 -2.30 -27.54
N ARG A 690 2.14 -1.65 -27.12
CA ARG A 690 2.19 -0.50 -26.17
C ARG A 690 2.74 -0.91 -24.80
N GLN A 691 2.29 -2.04 -24.25
CA GLN A 691 2.81 -2.59 -22.98
C GLN A 691 4.32 -2.84 -23.02
N ARG A 692 4.84 -3.43 -24.10
CA ARG A 692 6.28 -3.66 -24.27
C ARG A 692 7.07 -2.36 -24.28
N LEU A 693 6.58 -1.33 -24.98
CA LEU A 693 7.21 -0.01 -24.99
C LEU A 693 7.25 0.65 -23.60
N SER A 694 6.19 0.51 -22.81
CA SER A 694 6.11 1.04 -21.45
C SER A 694 7.11 0.33 -20.52
N ASN A 695 7.11 -1.01 -20.50
CA ASN A 695 8.00 -1.80 -19.63
C ASN A 695 9.50 -1.64 -19.96
N LEU A 696 9.84 -1.43 -21.23
CA LEU A 696 11.21 -1.14 -21.68
C LEU A 696 11.76 0.18 -21.09
N ARG A 697 10.89 1.17 -20.80
CA ARG A 697 11.30 2.45 -20.20
C ARG A 697 11.40 2.38 -18.68
N THR A 698 10.56 1.59 -18.01
CA THR A 698 10.61 1.38 -16.55
C THR A 698 11.88 0.66 -16.10
N SER A 699 12.45 -0.20 -16.95
CA SER A 699 13.73 -0.88 -16.68
C SER A 699 14.95 0.05 -16.62
N ASN A 700 14.87 1.27 -17.19
CA ASN A 700 16.01 2.20 -17.24
C ASN A 700 16.05 3.18 -16.06
N HIS A 701 15.02 3.22 -15.20
CA HIS A 701 14.96 4.10 -14.03
C HIS A 701 15.21 3.39 -12.69
N VAL A 702 15.37 2.07 -12.68
CA VAL A 702 15.73 1.26 -11.50
C VAL A 702 17.14 0.71 -11.66
N SER A 703 18.11 1.62 -11.77
CA SER A 703 19.54 1.29 -11.68
C SER A 703 20.14 2.05 -10.50
N HIS A 704 19.66 1.73 -9.29
CA HIS A 704 20.43 1.74 -8.05
C HIS A 704 19.48 1.23 -6.94
N ASN A 705 19.91 0.18 -6.23
CA ASN A 705 19.27 -0.46 -5.06
C ASN A 705 18.22 -1.54 -5.29
N SER A 706 18.54 -2.58 -6.07
CA SER A 706 17.92 -3.91 -5.89
C SER A 706 18.87 -5.05 -6.29
N GLU A 707 20.10 -5.05 -5.77
CA GLU A 707 20.90 -6.28 -5.63
C GLU A 707 20.69 -6.86 -4.23
N MET A 708 19.53 -7.49 -4.03
CA MET A 708 19.29 -8.55 -3.03
C MET A 708 17.79 -8.82 -3.02
N LEU A 709 17.31 -9.68 -3.91
CA LEU A 709 16.17 -10.55 -3.66
C LEU A 709 16.28 -11.66 -4.69
N GLY A 710 16.82 -12.78 -4.23
CA GLY A 710 17.12 -13.96 -5.01
C GLY A 710 15.90 -14.48 -5.76
N ALA A 711 16.21 -14.95 -6.97
CA ALA A 711 15.35 -15.73 -7.83
C ALA A 711 14.62 -16.82 -7.04
N MET A 712 13.32 -16.61 -6.83
CA MET A 712 12.39 -17.68 -6.51
C MET A 712 11.68 -18.02 -7.83
N GLU A 713 12.42 -18.68 -8.71
CA GLU A 713 11.87 -19.28 -9.92
C GLU A 713 10.95 -20.43 -9.50
N ASN A 714 9.70 -20.35 -9.95
CA ASN A 714 8.75 -21.46 -9.88
C ASN A 714 9.27 -22.61 -10.75
N HIS A 715 9.97 -23.56 -10.14
CA HIS A 715 10.15 -24.90 -10.69
C HIS A 715 8.79 -25.60 -10.79
N LYS A 716 8.10 -25.40 -11.90
CA LYS A 716 7.22 -26.43 -12.47
C LYS A 716 7.99 -27.07 -13.62
N ASP A 717 8.78 -28.08 -13.28
CA ASP A 717 9.23 -29.08 -14.24
C ASP A 717 7.98 -29.78 -14.79
N ALA A 718 7.54 -29.32 -15.95
CA ALA A 718 6.53 -30.01 -16.74
C ALA A 718 7.16 -31.30 -17.26
N SER A 719 6.80 -32.41 -16.61
CA SER A 719 6.95 -33.77 -17.09
C SER A 719 6.71 -33.88 -18.59
N GLY A 720 7.58 -34.64 -19.27
CA GLY A 720 7.69 -34.81 -20.71
C GLY A 720 6.38 -34.75 -21.49
N ARG A 721 6.19 -33.65 -22.21
CA ARG A 721 5.31 -33.57 -23.37
C ARG A 721 6.15 -33.12 -24.56
N THR A 722 6.22 -33.97 -25.57
CA THR A 722 6.68 -33.69 -26.93
C THR A 722 5.76 -32.63 -27.56
N GLY A 723 5.98 -31.37 -27.20
CA GLY A 723 5.34 -30.20 -27.81
C GLY A 723 6.35 -29.37 -28.59
N VAL A 724 5.85 -28.40 -29.37
CA VAL A 724 6.65 -27.50 -30.23
C VAL A 724 7.81 -26.82 -29.48
N GLY A 725 7.70 -26.64 -28.15
CA GLY A 725 8.79 -26.11 -27.30
C GLY A 725 10.07 -26.98 -27.29
N SER A 726 9.97 -28.29 -27.53
CA SER A 726 11.14 -29.17 -27.67
C SER A 726 11.95 -28.89 -28.94
N TYR A 727 11.30 -28.39 -30.00
CA TYR A 727 11.95 -28.00 -31.26
C TYR A 727 12.80 -26.73 -31.06
N PHE A 728 12.26 -25.74 -30.34
CA PHE A 728 12.99 -24.51 -30.01
C PHE A 728 14.15 -24.75 -29.04
N ARG A 729 13.98 -25.65 -28.07
CA ARG A 729 15.02 -25.99 -27.08
C ARG A 729 16.26 -26.60 -27.74
N ARG A 730 16.13 -27.33 -28.86
CA ARG A 730 17.27 -27.89 -29.61
C ARG A 730 18.12 -26.79 -30.26
N HIS A 731 17.49 -25.78 -30.87
CA HIS A 731 18.20 -24.64 -31.48
C HIS A 731 18.86 -23.73 -30.44
N GLU A 732 18.24 -23.55 -29.27
CA GLU A 732 18.80 -22.76 -28.15
C GLU A 732 20.09 -23.39 -27.59
N VAL A 733 20.13 -24.72 -27.49
CA VAL A 733 21.32 -25.45 -27.04
C VAL A 733 22.46 -25.38 -28.06
N SER A 734 22.16 -25.46 -29.36
CA SER A 734 23.18 -25.30 -30.43
C SER A 734 23.73 -23.86 -30.46
N LEU A 735 22.88 -22.83 -30.34
CA LEU A 735 23.33 -21.43 -30.28
C LEU A 735 24.27 -21.14 -29.11
N THR A 736 24.03 -21.72 -27.94
CA THR A 736 24.83 -21.41 -26.73
C THR A 736 26.15 -22.19 -26.63
N ASN A 737 26.27 -23.32 -27.33
CA ASN A 737 27.43 -24.21 -27.20
C ASN A 737 28.36 -24.22 -28.43
N SER A 738 27.85 -23.85 -29.60
CA SER A 738 28.57 -23.97 -30.87
C SER A 738 29.02 -22.60 -31.40
N TYR A 739 29.93 -22.62 -32.39
CA TYR A 739 30.44 -21.39 -33.01
C TYR A 739 29.40 -20.80 -33.96
N TRP A 740 29.30 -19.47 -33.97
CA TRP A 740 28.44 -18.72 -34.88
C TRP A 740 29.27 -18.25 -36.05
N GLN A 741 28.91 -18.71 -37.25
CA GLN A 741 29.49 -18.20 -38.49
C GLN A 741 28.56 -17.11 -39.02
N ILE A 742 28.98 -15.85 -38.93
CA ILE A 742 28.12 -14.68 -39.23
C ILE A 742 28.12 -14.43 -40.74
N MET A 743 26.94 -14.54 -41.36
CA MET A 743 26.73 -14.26 -42.79
C MET A 743 26.45 -12.79 -43.06
N GLN A 744 25.55 -12.19 -42.26
CA GLN A 744 25.08 -10.83 -42.48
C GLN A 744 24.53 -10.21 -41.20
N LEU A 745 24.75 -8.90 -41.01
CA LEU A 745 24.07 -8.08 -40.02
C LEU A 745 23.08 -7.15 -40.74
N VAL A 746 21.82 -7.13 -40.30
CA VAL A 746 20.77 -6.28 -40.90
C VAL A 746 20.20 -5.36 -39.83
N PRO A 747 20.04 -4.04 -40.06
CA PRO A 747 19.41 -3.14 -39.09
C PRO A 747 18.00 -3.60 -38.68
N GLY A 748 17.72 -3.56 -37.38
CA GLY A 748 16.43 -3.93 -36.80
C GLY A 748 15.41 -2.77 -36.76
N SER A 749 14.26 -2.99 -36.12
CA SER A 749 13.21 -1.97 -35.98
C SER A 749 13.48 -0.93 -34.89
N GLN A 750 14.40 -1.20 -33.95
CA GLN A 750 14.81 -0.27 -32.90
C GLN A 750 16.24 0.21 -33.16
N ASN A 751 16.56 1.45 -32.77
CA ASN A 751 17.91 1.99 -32.93
C ASN A 751 18.88 1.19 -32.05
N GLY A 752 20.03 0.81 -32.61
CA GLY A 752 21.03 -0.01 -31.91
C GLY A 752 20.72 -1.50 -31.86
N GLN A 753 19.60 -1.96 -32.42
CA GLN A 753 19.35 -3.40 -32.62
C GLN A 753 19.67 -3.80 -34.07
N PHE A 754 20.36 -4.93 -34.21
CA PHE A 754 20.70 -5.59 -35.46
C PHE A 754 20.16 -7.02 -35.45
N LEU A 755 19.91 -7.56 -36.62
CA LEU A 755 19.51 -8.94 -36.86
C LEU A 755 20.68 -9.63 -37.56
N ALA A 756 21.33 -10.56 -36.87
CA ALA A 756 22.40 -11.36 -37.40
C ALA A 756 21.86 -12.65 -38.02
N TRP A 757 22.25 -12.91 -39.26
CA TRP A 757 22.09 -14.21 -39.89
C TRP A 757 23.34 -15.03 -39.60
N VAL A 758 23.19 -16.07 -38.80
CA VAL A 758 24.31 -16.90 -38.33
C VAL A 758 24.09 -18.35 -38.70
N VAL A 759 25.15 -19.03 -39.12
CA VAL A 759 25.15 -20.47 -39.37
C VAL A 759 25.76 -21.16 -38.16
N VAL A 760 25.01 -22.09 -37.57
CA VAL A 760 25.41 -22.88 -36.40
C VAL A 760 25.09 -24.33 -36.71
N GLU A 761 26.12 -25.19 -36.71
CA GLU A 761 25.98 -26.64 -37.00
C GLU A 761 25.21 -26.94 -38.31
N GLY A 762 25.44 -26.13 -39.35
CA GLY A 762 24.80 -26.29 -40.66
C GLY A 762 23.40 -25.68 -40.78
N ILE A 763 22.85 -25.07 -39.72
CA ILE A 763 21.52 -24.43 -39.73
C ILE A 763 21.68 -22.91 -39.68
N MET A 764 21.01 -22.20 -40.59
CA MET A 764 20.96 -20.74 -40.59
C MET A 764 19.87 -20.24 -39.63
N LEU A 765 20.25 -19.38 -38.70
CA LEU A 765 19.40 -18.81 -37.66
C LEU A 765 19.43 -17.28 -37.73
N LYS A 766 18.29 -16.66 -37.43
CA LYS A 766 18.13 -15.21 -37.32
C LYS A 766 18.15 -14.81 -35.85
N VAL A 767 19.16 -14.05 -35.45
CA VAL A 767 19.43 -13.72 -34.05
C VAL A 767 19.44 -12.19 -33.83
N PRO A 768 18.64 -11.65 -32.91
CA PRO A 768 18.70 -10.22 -32.57
C PRO A 768 19.91 -9.91 -31.68
N ILE A 769 20.71 -8.92 -32.09
CA ILE A 769 21.90 -8.41 -31.38
C ILE A 769 21.70 -6.93 -31.05
N THR A 770 21.93 -6.54 -29.80
CA THR A 770 21.93 -5.16 -29.33
C THR A 770 23.36 -4.64 -29.28
N VAL A 771 23.63 -3.60 -30.05
CA VAL A 771 24.94 -2.97 -30.22
C VAL A 771 24.91 -1.61 -29.52
N PRO A 772 25.66 -1.43 -28.41
CA PRO A 772 25.72 -0.16 -27.72
C PRO A 772 26.60 0.86 -28.48
N ARG A 773 26.35 2.14 -28.22
CA ARG A 773 27.20 3.24 -28.67
C ARG A 773 28.42 3.33 -27.75
N VAL A 774 29.61 3.29 -28.35
CA VAL A 774 30.89 3.46 -27.65
C VAL A 774 31.58 4.73 -28.16
N PHE A 775 32.01 5.60 -27.27
CA PHE A 775 32.84 6.77 -27.58
C PHE A 775 33.77 7.09 -26.41
N TYR A 776 34.81 7.89 -26.65
CA TYR A 776 35.83 8.20 -25.65
C TYR A 776 35.80 9.69 -25.30
N LEU A 777 35.88 10.00 -24.02
CA LEU A 777 35.91 11.38 -23.52
C LEU A 777 37.26 11.66 -22.85
N ASN A 778 37.94 12.69 -23.33
CA ASN A 778 39.21 13.15 -22.80
C ASN A 778 39.01 14.47 -22.04
N SER A 779 39.40 14.52 -20.77
CA SER A 779 39.21 15.69 -19.88
C SER A 779 40.46 15.94 -19.03
N LYS A 780 40.74 17.22 -18.74
CA LYS A 780 41.92 17.69 -18.01
C LYS A 780 41.79 17.61 -16.48
N ALA A 781 40.57 17.52 -15.95
CA ALA A 781 40.34 17.39 -14.51
C ALA A 781 40.09 15.92 -14.11
N THR A 782 40.50 15.52 -12.90
CA THR A 782 40.05 14.26 -12.30
C THR A 782 38.60 14.41 -11.86
N ILE A 783 37.68 14.27 -12.81
CA ILE A 783 36.24 14.25 -12.51
C ILE A 783 35.96 13.01 -11.65
N SER A 784 35.52 13.27 -10.41
CA SER A 784 34.84 12.37 -9.46
C SER A 784 34.41 11.02 -10.06
N GLU A 785 35.02 9.92 -9.61
CA GLU A 785 34.78 8.45 -9.75
C GLU A 785 34.13 7.83 -11.02
N ASN A 786 33.41 8.57 -11.85
CA ASN A 786 32.67 8.04 -12.98
C ASN A 786 33.37 8.22 -14.33
N PHE A 787 34.22 9.25 -14.55
CA PHE A 787 34.90 9.39 -15.85
C PHE A 787 36.28 10.07 -15.80
N PRO A 788 37.39 9.31 -15.68
CA PRO A 788 38.71 9.71 -16.16
C PRO A 788 39.10 8.88 -17.39
N GLY A 789 39.28 9.50 -18.56
CA GLY A 789 39.83 8.85 -19.78
C GLY A 789 39.11 7.54 -20.19
N ARG A 790 37.81 7.43 -19.92
CA ARG A 790 37.07 6.16 -19.95
C ARG A 790 36.23 6.04 -21.23
N ARG A 791 36.30 4.84 -21.81
CA ARG A 791 35.34 4.31 -22.80
C ARG A 791 33.92 4.44 -22.24
N VAL A 792 33.11 5.32 -22.80
CA VAL A 792 31.68 5.49 -22.46
C VAL A 792 30.87 4.49 -23.28
N ILE A 793 30.04 3.68 -22.62
CA ILE A 793 29.15 2.71 -23.27
C ILE A 793 27.71 3.09 -22.89
N ILE A 794 26.91 3.51 -23.87
CA ILE A 794 25.50 3.88 -23.67
C ILE A 794 24.62 3.32 -24.78
N ASP A 795 23.31 3.22 -24.52
CA ASP A 795 22.35 2.81 -25.54
C ASP A 795 22.17 3.91 -26.61
N GLU A 796 21.89 3.51 -27.84
CA GLU A 796 21.78 4.43 -28.98
C GLU A 796 20.63 5.44 -28.80
N ASP A 797 19.51 5.03 -28.21
CA ASP A 797 18.39 5.94 -27.93
C ASP A 797 18.74 6.97 -26.85
N GLN A 798 19.54 6.58 -25.86
CA GLN A 798 20.05 7.50 -24.84
C GLN A 798 21.04 8.47 -25.45
N PHE A 799 21.99 7.99 -26.27
CA PHE A 799 22.95 8.82 -27.00
C PHE A 799 22.24 9.87 -27.86
N ARG A 800 21.16 9.51 -28.56
CA ARG A 800 20.38 10.47 -29.37
C ARG A 800 19.67 11.53 -28.53
N ARG A 801 19.05 11.15 -27.40
CA ARG A 801 18.40 12.10 -26.47
C ARG A 801 19.41 13.04 -25.84
N GLU A 802 20.55 12.51 -25.42
CA GLU A 802 21.60 13.24 -24.73
C GLU A 802 22.59 13.91 -25.70
N SER A 803 22.45 13.73 -27.01
CA SER A 803 23.32 14.34 -28.02
C SER A 803 23.39 15.87 -27.89
N LYS A 804 22.32 16.51 -27.42
CA LYS A 804 22.30 17.96 -27.13
C LYS A 804 23.12 18.31 -25.87
N LYS A 805 23.08 17.47 -24.84
CA LYS A 805 23.90 17.62 -23.62
C LYS A 805 25.38 17.33 -23.89
N LEU A 806 25.69 16.32 -24.70
CA LEU A 806 27.07 16.02 -25.15
C LEU A 806 27.67 17.17 -25.97
N ALA A 807 26.85 17.87 -26.76
CA ALA A 807 27.29 19.09 -27.45
C ALA A 807 27.56 20.24 -26.46
N ALA A 808 26.78 20.36 -25.38
CA ALA A 808 27.04 21.33 -24.31
C ALA A 808 28.30 20.98 -23.49
N LEU A 809 28.58 19.69 -23.28
CA LEU A 809 29.82 19.23 -22.64
C LEU A 809 31.07 19.60 -23.46
N LEU A 810 31.00 19.63 -24.79
CA LEU A 810 32.10 20.15 -25.62
C LEU A 810 32.36 21.66 -25.47
N ALA A 811 31.43 22.41 -24.86
CA ALA A 811 31.62 23.81 -24.52
C ALA A 811 32.31 23.99 -23.16
N ASP A 812 32.52 22.91 -22.40
CA ASP A 812 33.23 22.93 -21.13
C ASP A 812 34.75 23.02 -21.38
N PRO A 813 35.46 24.05 -20.87
CA PRO A 813 36.90 24.21 -21.05
C PRO A 813 37.73 23.08 -20.42
N GLU A 814 37.15 22.25 -19.55
CA GLU A 814 37.82 21.09 -18.94
C GLU A 814 37.81 19.83 -19.83
N ILE A 815 37.02 19.81 -20.91
CA ILE A 815 36.94 18.68 -21.85
C ILE A 815 37.80 18.98 -23.08
N GLU A 816 38.85 18.18 -23.28
CA GLU A 816 39.77 18.33 -24.42
C GLU A 816 39.14 17.81 -25.72
N GLY A 817 38.33 16.76 -25.65
CA GLY A 817 37.61 16.26 -26.81
C GLY A 817 36.82 14.97 -26.60
N ILE A 818 35.91 14.71 -27.52
CA ILE A 818 35.12 13.46 -27.59
C ILE A 818 35.46 12.75 -28.90
N TYR A 819 36.02 11.55 -28.80
CA TYR A 819 36.49 10.74 -29.94
C TYR A 819 35.50 9.62 -30.30
N GLU A 820 35.58 9.14 -31.54
CA GLU A 820 34.81 8.00 -32.08
C GLU A 820 33.27 8.15 -32.13
N ARG A 821 32.75 9.36 -31.91
CA ARG A 821 31.31 9.67 -31.97
C ARG A 821 30.61 9.24 -33.27
N LYS A 822 31.34 9.23 -34.39
CA LYS A 822 30.80 9.01 -35.75
C LYS A 822 30.90 7.56 -36.24
N ILE A 823 31.44 6.63 -35.46
CA ILE A 823 31.59 5.24 -35.91
C ILE A 823 30.21 4.60 -36.09
N PRO A 824 29.84 4.08 -37.28
CA PRO A 824 28.58 3.37 -37.45
C PRO A 824 28.49 2.14 -36.53
N LEU A 825 27.32 1.88 -35.93
CA LEU A 825 27.14 0.75 -35.00
C LEU A 825 27.40 -0.61 -35.70
N GLU A 826 27.01 -0.72 -36.97
CA GLU A 826 27.28 -1.90 -37.79
C GLU A 826 28.78 -2.17 -37.93
N PHE A 827 29.56 -1.12 -38.21
CA PHE A 827 31.02 -1.22 -38.32
C PHE A 827 31.66 -1.62 -36.98
N ASN A 828 31.19 -1.05 -35.86
CA ASN A 828 31.64 -1.44 -34.53
C ASN A 828 31.34 -2.91 -34.21
N ALA A 829 30.15 -3.40 -34.59
CA ALA A 829 29.78 -4.79 -34.42
C ALA A 829 30.67 -5.72 -35.25
N ILE A 830 30.96 -5.36 -36.50
CA ILE A 830 31.87 -6.12 -37.38
C ILE A 830 33.29 -6.19 -36.79
N LEU A 831 33.82 -5.06 -36.30
CA LEU A 831 35.15 -5.01 -35.69
C LEU A 831 35.25 -5.91 -34.43
N GLN A 832 34.20 -5.99 -33.63
CA GLN A 832 34.21 -6.77 -32.39
C GLN A 832 33.88 -8.26 -32.59
N LEU A 833 33.06 -8.61 -33.56
CA LEU A 833 32.60 -9.99 -33.77
C LEU A 833 33.41 -10.76 -34.83
N GLY A 834 33.91 -10.07 -35.85
CA GLY A 834 34.51 -10.71 -37.02
C GLY A 834 33.51 -11.59 -37.78
N CYS A 835 34.01 -12.64 -38.44
CA CYS A 835 33.21 -13.61 -39.19
C CYS A 835 32.81 -14.84 -38.37
N VAL A 836 33.49 -15.09 -37.24
CA VAL A 836 33.18 -16.20 -36.32
C VAL A 836 33.16 -15.69 -34.89
N CYS A 837 32.09 -15.98 -34.14
CA CYS A 837 32.01 -15.66 -32.71
C CYS A 837 31.45 -16.81 -31.89
N LYS A 838 31.58 -16.73 -30.56
CA LYS A 838 31.02 -17.70 -29.62
C LYS A 838 30.43 -16.99 -28.41
N VAL A 839 29.31 -17.52 -27.93
CA VAL A 839 28.62 -17.03 -26.73
C VAL A 839 29.48 -17.25 -25.48
N ASP A 840 29.56 -16.23 -24.63
CA ASP A 840 30.27 -16.33 -23.36
C ASP A 840 29.62 -17.35 -22.39
N LYS A 841 30.45 -17.99 -21.56
CA LYS A 841 30.00 -19.04 -20.62
C LYS A 841 28.98 -18.52 -19.60
N THR A 842 29.04 -17.23 -19.26
CA THR A 842 28.14 -16.58 -18.30
C THR A 842 26.71 -16.40 -18.85
N ALA A 843 26.56 -16.27 -20.17
CA ALA A 843 25.29 -15.97 -20.84
C ALA A 843 24.50 -17.21 -21.31
N LYS A 844 24.96 -18.43 -20.98
CA LYS A 844 24.40 -19.71 -21.48
C LYS A 844 22.96 -20.05 -21.04
N LYS A 845 22.36 -19.29 -20.12
CA LYS A 845 21.02 -19.55 -19.55
C LYS A 845 19.86 -18.79 -20.21
N ARG A 846 20.12 -17.96 -21.23
CA ARG A 846 19.08 -17.14 -21.90
C ARG A 846 18.38 -17.86 -23.06
N ASN A 847 17.13 -17.47 -23.33
CA ASN A 847 16.41 -17.90 -24.52
C ASN A 847 17.00 -17.23 -25.77
N ALA A 848 17.06 -17.95 -26.89
CA ALA A 848 17.62 -17.44 -28.15
C ALA A 848 16.86 -16.25 -28.76
N GLN A 849 15.59 -16.07 -28.39
CA GLN A 849 14.70 -14.98 -28.84
C GLN A 849 14.88 -13.69 -28.02
N ASP A 850 15.49 -13.77 -26.83
CA ASP A 850 15.81 -12.60 -26.03
C ASP A 850 17.11 -11.99 -26.61
N GLY A 851 17.07 -10.71 -26.99
CA GLY A 851 18.18 -10.06 -27.70
C GLY A 851 19.54 -10.21 -27.01
N TRP A 852 20.58 -10.52 -27.79
CA TRP A 852 21.95 -10.74 -27.32
C TRP A 852 22.71 -9.41 -27.23
N ARG A 853 23.46 -9.17 -26.15
CA ARG A 853 24.32 -7.98 -26.09
C ARG A 853 25.63 -8.25 -26.81
N LEU A 854 26.17 -7.26 -27.52
CA LEU A 854 27.45 -7.38 -28.22
C LEU A 854 28.59 -7.86 -27.30
N SER A 855 28.59 -7.44 -26.03
CA SER A 855 29.59 -7.84 -25.02
C SER A 855 29.54 -9.32 -24.63
N GLU A 856 28.43 -10.02 -24.91
CA GLU A 856 28.23 -11.43 -24.57
C GLU A 856 28.74 -12.36 -25.68
N LEU A 857 29.19 -11.80 -26.80
CA LEU A 857 29.65 -12.51 -27.99
C LEU A 857 31.14 -12.21 -28.20
N HIS A 858 31.97 -13.26 -28.15
CA HIS A 858 33.42 -13.13 -28.31
C HIS A 858 33.85 -13.62 -29.69
N MET A 859 34.60 -12.78 -30.42
CA MET A 859 35.22 -13.15 -31.69
C MET A 859 36.19 -14.32 -31.51
N LYS A 860 36.13 -15.26 -32.45
CA LYS A 860 37.01 -16.42 -32.53
C LYS A 860 37.75 -16.40 -33.87
N THR A 861 38.99 -16.87 -33.87
CA THR A 861 39.81 -16.87 -35.07
C THR A 861 39.41 -18.01 -36.00
N THR A 862 39.67 -17.86 -37.30
CA THR A 862 39.41 -18.89 -38.32
C THR A 862 40.25 -20.15 -38.14
N THR A 863 41.29 -20.10 -37.30
CA THR A 863 42.05 -21.28 -36.86
C THR A 863 41.30 -22.12 -35.83
N GLU A 864 40.47 -21.51 -34.97
CA GLU A 864 39.64 -22.25 -34.00
C GLU A 864 38.40 -22.89 -34.66
N CYS A 865 37.87 -22.24 -35.70
CA CYS A 865 36.75 -22.73 -36.51
C CYS A 865 36.91 -22.22 -37.95
N ALA A 866 37.08 -23.14 -38.90
CA ALA A 866 37.09 -22.79 -40.31
C ALA A 866 35.76 -22.13 -40.69
N TYR A 867 35.83 -20.97 -41.36
CA TYR A 867 34.65 -20.24 -41.78
C TYR A 867 34.07 -20.86 -43.05
N LEU A 868 32.82 -21.34 -42.99
CA LEU A 868 32.08 -21.92 -44.11
C LEU A 868 32.79 -23.08 -44.83
N GLU A 869 33.38 -24.02 -44.08
CA GLU A 869 34.03 -25.21 -44.65
C GLU A 869 33.05 -26.15 -45.38
N GLN A 870 31.80 -26.21 -44.90
CA GLN A 870 30.72 -26.93 -45.56
C GLN A 870 30.03 -26.02 -46.60
N ALA A 871 29.88 -26.51 -47.83
CA ALA A 871 29.16 -25.81 -48.87
C ALA A 871 27.69 -25.62 -48.45
N ILE A 872 27.27 -24.36 -48.31
CA ILE A 872 25.87 -24.01 -48.05
C ILE A 872 25.10 -24.16 -49.37
N PRO A 873 23.93 -24.81 -49.38
CA PRO A 873 23.09 -24.84 -50.57
C PRO A 873 22.72 -23.40 -50.96
N PHE A 874 23.09 -23.00 -52.17
CA PHE A 874 22.79 -21.70 -52.72
C PHE A 874 21.94 -21.85 -53.99
N PHE A 875 21.19 -20.80 -54.31
CA PHE A 875 20.68 -20.60 -55.65
C PHE A 875 21.35 -19.36 -56.23
N TYR A 876 21.69 -19.42 -57.51
CA TYR A 876 22.31 -18.32 -58.22
C TYR A 876 21.30 -17.75 -59.21
N LEU A 877 20.90 -16.50 -59.00
CA LEU A 877 20.03 -15.78 -59.91
C LEU A 877 20.86 -14.79 -60.71
N TYR A 878 20.98 -15.03 -62.01
CA TYR A 878 21.60 -14.14 -62.97
C TYR A 878 20.52 -13.47 -63.81
N HIS A 879 20.71 -12.18 -64.12
CA HIS A 879 19.91 -11.52 -65.14
C HIS A 879 20.76 -10.63 -66.03
N SER A 880 20.42 -10.60 -67.31
CA SER A 880 21.01 -9.69 -68.30
C SER A 880 19.90 -9.05 -69.11
N ILE A 881 19.98 -7.74 -69.32
CA ILE A 881 18.97 -6.96 -70.03
C ILE A 881 19.67 -6.16 -71.11
N CYS A 882 19.25 -6.30 -72.36
CA CYS A 882 19.78 -5.56 -73.50
C CYS A 882 18.66 -5.24 -74.50
N GLU A 883 18.46 -3.96 -74.81
CA GLU A 883 17.53 -3.47 -75.84
C GLU A 883 16.12 -4.11 -75.78
N GLY A 884 15.52 -4.16 -74.59
CA GLY A 884 14.18 -4.71 -74.38
C GLY A 884 14.09 -6.23 -74.28
N ARG A 885 15.18 -6.96 -74.59
CA ARG A 885 15.32 -8.38 -74.30
C ARG A 885 15.91 -8.57 -72.90
N ALA A 886 15.44 -9.56 -72.17
CA ALA A 886 16.01 -9.95 -70.88
C ALA A 886 16.18 -11.46 -70.79
N ILE A 887 17.24 -11.90 -70.13
CA ILE A 887 17.45 -13.30 -69.78
C ILE A 887 17.59 -13.36 -68.26
N TYR A 888 16.76 -14.15 -67.61
CA TYR A 888 16.87 -14.48 -66.19
C TYR A 888 17.22 -15.96 -66.08
N ALA A 889 18.35 -16.28 -65.45
CA ALA A 889 18.78 -17.64 -65.20
C ALA A 889 18.83 -17.90 -63.69
N ALA A 890 18.11 -18.90 -63.20
CA ALA A 890 18.12 -19.33 -61.82
C ALA A 890 18.72 -20.75 -61.74
N TYR A 891 19.93 -20.87 -61.23
CA TYR A 891 20.57 -22.15 -60.92
C TYR A 891 20.31 -22.55 -59.48
N PHE A 892 19.81 -23.76 -59.25
CA PHE A 892 19.60 -24.32 -57.93
C PHE A 892 20.62 -25.44 -57.68
N SER A 893 21.60 -25.18 -56.81
CA SER A 893 22.69 -26.14 -56.54
C SER A 893 22.21 -27.47 -55.94
N SER A 894 21.11 -27.45 -55.18
CA SER A 894 20.56 -28.65 -54.54
C SER A 894 19.89 -29.63 -55.49
N SER A 895 19.36 -29.14 -56.62
CA SER A 895 18.69 -29.97 -57.64
C SER A 895 19.51 -30.12 -58.93
N GLY A 896 20.60 -29.35 -59.08
CA GLY A 896 21.39 -29.30 -60.32
C GLY A 896 20.63 -28.70 -61.51
N THR A 897 19.49 -28.04 -61.27
CA THR A 897 18.61 -27.52 -62.33
C THR A 897 18.86 -26.04 -62.58
N VAL A 898 18.90 -25.64 -63.85
CA VAL A 898 18.90 -24.24 -64.27
C VAL A 898 17.55 -23.91 -64.92
N PHE A 899 16.87 -22.88 -64.43
CA PHE A 899 15.69 -22.32 -65.07
C PHE A 899 16.08 -21.05 -65.81
N VAL A 900 15.87 -21.01 -67.12
CA VAL A 900 16.13 -19.83 -67.95
C VAL A 900 14.81 -19.27 -68.46
N VAL A 901 14.55 -18.00 -68.15
CA VAL A 901 13.41 -17.24 -68.65
C VAL A 901 13.95 -16.18 -69.60
N VAL A 902 13.62 -16.32 -70.88
CA VAL A 902 13.96 -15.35 -71.92
C VAL A 902 12.74 -14.49 -72.20
N VAL A 903 12.87 -13.19 -71.94
CA VAL A 903 11.88 -12.17 -72.27
C VAL A 903 12.30 -11.56 -73.60
N ASN A 904 11.56 -11.86 -74.67
CA ASN A 904 11.75 -11.25 -75.98
C ASN A 904 10.47 -10.49 -76.38
N PRO A 905 10.51 -9.15 -76.56
CA PRO A 905 9.35 -8.35 -76.91
C PRO A 905 8.94 -8.47 -78.39
N HIS A 906 9.73 -9.13 -79.24
CA HIS A 906 9.41 -9.32 -80.67
C HIS A 906 9.08 -10.79 -80.93
N HIS A 907 7.87 -11.08 -81.43
CA HIS A 907 7.34 -12.41 -81.75
C HIS A 907 8.01 -13.04 -83.01
N GLU A 908 9.33 -12.91 -83.17
CA GLU A 908 10.06 -13.66 -84.19
C GLU A 908 10.41 -15.05 -83.64
N SER A 909 10.13 -16.09 -84.43
CA SER A 909 10.20 -17.51 -84.08
C SER A 909 11.62 -18.07 -83.90
N GLU A 910 12.56 -17.29 -83.40
CA GLU A 910 13.84 -17.80 -82.89
C GLU A 910 13.72 -18.08 -81.40
N SER A 911 12.97 -19.12 -81.05
CA SER A 911 13.04 -19.69 -79.71
C SER A 911 14.42 -20.33 -79.54
N ILE A 912 15.22 -19.83 -78.61
CA ILE A 912 16.44 -20.50 -78.17
C ILE A 912 16.05 -21.90 -77.72
N SER A 913 16.45 -22.93 -78.48
CA SER A 913 16.12 -24.31 -78.12
C SER A 913 16.96 -24.74 -76.90
N PRO A 914 16.40 -25.56 -75.99
CA PRO A 914 17.17 -26.15 -74.88
C PRO A 914 18.43 -26.86 -75.36
N PHE A 915 18.39 -27.46 -76.56
CA PHE A 915 19.52 -28.14 -77.18
C PHE A 915 20.69 -27.19 -77.51
N ILE A 916 20.41 -25.98 -78.00
CA ILE A 916 21.45 -24.97 -78.29
C ILE A 916 22.08 -24.47 -76.99
N LEU A 917 21.27 -24.24 -75.95
CA LEU A 917 21.78 -23.85 -74.62
C LEU A 917 22.64 -24.94 -73.99
N GLU A 918 22.22 -26.20 -74.08
CA GLU A 918 22.99 -27.33 -73.56
C GLU A 918 24.30 -27.51 -74.34
N LYS A 919 24.28 -27.32 -75.66
CA LYS A 919 25.49 -27.33 -76.49
C LYS A 919 26.47 -26.24 -76.05
N TYR A 920 26.02 -24.98 -75.96
CA TYR A 920 26.89 -23.89 -75.51
C TYR A 920 27.36 -24.05 -74.07
N PHE A 921 26.51 -24.61 -73.19
CA PHE A 921 26.90 -24.94 -71.83
C PHE A 921 28.02 -25.99 -71.82
N ARG A 922 27.90 -27.07 -72.60
CA ARG A 922 28.95 -28.09 -72.72
C ARG A 922 30.24 -27.54 -73.33
N GLU A 923 30.14 -26.72 -74.38
CA GLU A 923 31.30 -26.05 -74.99
C GLU A 923 31.98 -25.10 -74.00
N ALA A 924 31.22 -24.32 -73.23
CA ALA A 924 31.75 -23.45 -72.18
C ALA A 924 32.39 -24.25 -71.03
N CYS A 925 31.77 -25.35 -70.59
CA CYS A 925 32.35 -26.26 -69.59
C CYS A 925 33.65 -26.90 -70.10
N LEU A 926 33.71 -27.29 -71.38
CA LEU A 926 34.93 -27.82 -72.00
C LEU A 926 36.03 -26.75 -72.11
N ALA A 927 35.67 -25.51 -72.46
CA ALA A 927 36.62 -24.39 -72.51
C ALA A 927 37.13 -23.98 -71.13
N LEU A 928 36.35 -24.20 -70.07
CA LEU A 928 36.70 -23.95 -68.68
C LEU A 928 37.37 -25.16 -67.99
N SER A 929 37.40 -26.33 -68.64
CA SER A 929 38.02 -27.55 -68.13
C SER A 929 39.52 -27.53 -68.40
N ILE A 930 40.33 -27.51 -67.34
CA ILE A 930 41.81 -27.36 -67.38
C ILE A 930 42.50 -28.72 -67.65
N GLU A 931 41.89 -29.64 -68.41
CA GLU A 931 42.51 -30.95 -68.73
C GLU A 931 42.69 -31.17 -70.25
N PRO A 932 43.87 -31.62 -70.72
CA PRO A 932 44.16 -31.79 -72.14
C PRO A 932 43.46 -33.04 -72.71
N PRO A 933 43.12 -33.07 -74.02
CA PRO A 933 42.38 -34.17 -74.61
C PRO A 933 43.22 -35.46 -74.68
N ALA A 934 42.59 -36.59 -74.37
CA ALA A 934 43.18 -37.92 -74.51
C ALA A 934 43.49 -38.23 -75.98
N ARG A 935 44.75 -38.60 -76.28
CA ARG A 935 45.17 -39.13 -77.59
C ARG A 935 44.68 -40.56 -77.74
N ASN A 936 44.03 -40.86 -78.86
CA ASN A 936 44.22 -42.16 -79.54
C ASN A 936 45.43 -42.05 -80.46
#